data_AF-A0A269TJE5-F1
#
_entry.id   AF-A0A269TJE5-F1
#
_cell.length_a   1.000
_cell.length_b   1.000
_cell.length_c   1.000
_cell.angle_alpha   90.00
_cell.angle_beta   90.00
_cell.angle_gamma   90.00
#
_symmetry.space_group_name_H-M   'P 1'
#
loop_
_entity.id
_entity.type
_entity.pdbx_description
1 polymer ?
#
loop_
_entity_poly.entity_id
_entity_poly.type
_entity_poly.pdbx_seq_one_letter_code
_entity_poly.pdbx_strand_id
1 'polypeptide(L)'
;MKKLNKKLLLLSGTVLASALVATTIACAPDTTTKEENKKILEVLIVSISQNYDAKTSYESKESLISALTTDTVKADKNAFSNLLKVAPKFGNSNLANVVNSSNKDDLTDKQIRITLTLSYGNGDDLVTADIDFTITFDLVNQLLDTNSEVIATWYKDKVIDQNATHELNTKLSSSITLEEDKKILSDFLKNMLPEISGSKLEVDFVEEWNGDLDTSLKVKVTIKINDDTYKENGEKVTNDPNQAGKVITINNLTKRDLEQTKIKLWYQKEVNNLTVESDLKNKKPSDITKSELIPLFTFKTTNYETKDTDLDLEILEEDDYSGTISLRVFLKQQNKYITTDGLKVDDKNQAGKVITLTNFKNLKEAVSNWYQNIVDVSLIDNPKENWKDVFASTINGLEKVKSIFTKPDLQKLPNADFNVDLSADDKLGTLAVKVTLTANNKFYDLNGNNVDQKEAGKKVIISGFKKDTLKEDVTSWYSEILKDEIKVTNFELAKLVPSLVTNEKLKELFKLNLPEGIDDLETEVTLIKDEINNYEGSVKVKVTLVQSQTKYFKTDGQIVALANKSDAGKTITLTGFSPLTRYENEALKWYEKMQATEINLSDNETMYLPSEVKTKHGLISSFKQKLEMKLPNLPEGFILDFDLVNANDATAELEINLILKADLETLGSYNFDATTGKSSLENNLENTLHKKSITIKNLTKKTDFASVAYKRLKNSYFPTTFNLKADLWHKSLWESERKTLEDLMKKLSEKSVSQVNDMKELNQAFAKQLEALVPEVLRNTFKFELIKNTDLSVANLEGNTDKDKGSLRAQLLLSSTSEGTTKYYSLKVGSDIETGLIEETTDKTAVKGYEITISGFKV
;
A
#
# COMPACT_ATOMS: atom_id res chain seq x y z
N MET A 1 -59.97 40.45 114.61
CA MET A 1 -60.00 38.97 114.73
C MET A 1 -59.38 38.40 113.46
N LYS A 2 -58.12 37.95 113.49
CA LYS A 2 -57.67 36.56 113.75
C LYS A 2 -58.16 35.55 112.69
N LYS A 3 -57.23 35.05 111.85
CA LYS A 3 -56.86 33.62 111.62
C LYS A 3 -56.25 33.45 110.22
N LEU A 4 -54.94 33.18 110.10
CA LEU A 4 -54.28 31.87 110.05
C LEU A 4 -54.58 31.03 108.78
N ASN A 5 -53.60 31.03 107.86
CA ASN A 5 -52.79 29.90 107.40
C ASN A 5 -53.46 28.61 106.87
N LYS A 6 -52.99 28.13 105.71
CA LYS A 6 -52.82 26.72 105.23
C LYS A 6 -52.42 26.79 103.73
N LYS A 7 -51.16 27.05 103.37
CA LYS A 7 -50.05 26.09 103.18
C LYS A 7 -50.47 24.71 102.64
N LEU A 8 -49.72 24.33 101.59
CA LEU A 8 -49.24 22.97 101.30
C LEU A 8 -50.26 21.91 100.88
N LEU A 9 -50.15 21.47 99.63
CA LEU A 9 -49.86 20.06 99.34
C LEU A 9 -49.21 19.97 97.95
N LEU A 10 -47.88 20.11 97.96
CA LEU A 10 -46.98 19.55 96.97
C LEU A 10 -47.01 18.02 97.12
N LEU A 11 -47.21 17.30 96.02
CA LEU A 11 -46.52 16.04 95.75
C LEU A 11 -46.44 15.85 94.24
N SER A 12 -45.32 16.33 93.73
CA SER A 12 -44.71 16.01 92.44
C SER A 12 -44.44 14.51 92.32
N GLY A 13 -44.75 13.91 91.16
CA GLY A 13 -44.34 12.55 90.83
C GLY A 13 -45.10 12.07 89.59
N THR A 14 -44.37 11.85 88.51
CA THR A 14 -44.82 11.41 87.19
C THR A 14 -45.75 10.20 87.21
N VAL A 15 -46.99 10.34 86.73
CA VAL A 15 -47.75 9.22 86.16
C VAL A 15 -48.14 9.56 84.74
N LEU A 16 -47.24 9.22 83.81
CA LEU A 16 -47.62 8.89 82.43
C LEU A 16 -48.26 7.49 82.49
N ALA A 17 -49.55 7.42 82.72
CA ALA A 17 -50.34 6.23 82.38
C ALA A 17 -51.82 6.58 82.28
N SER A 18 -52.26 6.57 81.03
CA SER A 18 -53.63 6.33 80.59
C SER A 18 -54.64 7.48 80.70
N ALA A 19 -54.97 7.99 79.51
CA ALA A 19 -56.22 8.61 79.13
C ALA A 19 -57.47 7.71 79.33
N LEU A 20 -57.38 6.64 80.14
CA LEU A 20 -58.48 5.72 80.44
C LEU A 20 -59.36 6.19 81.60
N VAL A 21 -58.99 7.25 82.33
CA VAL A 21 -59.82 7.80 83.43
C VAL A 21 -60.69 8.98 82.98
N ALA A 22 -60.29 9.72 81.93
CA ALA A 22 -61.05 10.87 81.44
C ALA A 22 -62.31 10.47 80.64
N THR A 23 -62.31 9.30 79.99
CA THR A 23 -63.44 8.84 79.18
C THR A 23 -64.56 8.18 79.99
N THR A 24 -64.33 7.79 81.25
CA THR A 24 -65.38 7.27 82.15
C THR A 24 -65.96 8.32 83.11
N ILE A 25 -65.31 9.47 83.29
CA ILE A 25 -65.86 10.59 84.10
C ILE A 25 -66.73 11.54 83.24
N ALA A 26 -66.52 11.58 81.92
CA ALA A 26 -67.29 12.43 81.01
C ALA A 26 -68.67 11.86 80.61
N CYS A 27 -69.10 10.70 81.13
CA CYS A 27 -70.39 10.07 80.80
C CYS A 27 -71.28 9.71 82.01
N ALA A 28 -71.05 10.29 83.19
CA ALA A 28 -71.94 10.11 84.34
C ALA A 28 -72.95 11.29 84.44
N PRO A 29 -74.27 11.04 84.55
CA PRO A 29 -75.30 12.09 84.66
C PRO A 29 -75.28 12.80 86.03
N ASP A 30 -75.86 14.01 86.07
CA ASP A 30 -75.75 15.07 87.11
C ASP A 30 -76.16 14.72 88.57
N THR A 31 -76.28 13.45 88.96
CA THR A 31 -76.55 13.02 90.35
C THR A 31 -75.77 11.74 90.71
N THR A 32 -74.62 11.88 91.38
CA THR A 32 -73.80 10.72 91.81
C THR A 32 -74.35 10.04 93.07
N THR A 33 -74.50 8.71 93.05
CA THR A 33 -74.88 7.88 94.20
C THR A 33 -73.66 7.45 95.06
N LYS A 34 -73.89 7.04 96.32
CA LYS A 34 -72.84 6.58 97.26
C LYS A 34 -71.96 5.46 96.68
N GLU A 35 -72.51 4.61 95.81
CA GLU A 35 -71.80 3.48 95.19
C GLU A 35 -70.98 3.86 93.94
N GLU A 36 -71.35 4.92 93.23
CA GLU A 36 -70.56 5.46 92.10
C GLU A 36 -69.33 6.22 92.60
N ASN A 37 -69.49 6.99 93.67
CA ASN A 37 -68.37 7.67 94.33
C ASN A 37 -67.33 6.67 94.89
N LYS A 38 -67.78 5.50 95.34
CA LYS A 38 -66.91 4.40 95.76
C LYS A 38 -66.08 3.82 94.59
N LYS A 39 -66.68 3.62 93.41
CA LYS A 39 -65.98 3.13 92.21
C LYS A 39 -64.92 4.11 91.68
N ILE A 40 -65.20 5.41 91.68
CA ILE A 40 -64.22 6.45 91.28
C ILE A 40 -63.02 6.46 92.24
N LEU A 41 -63.28 6.27 93.55
CA LEU A 41 -62.24 6.21 94.58
C LEU A 41 -61.33 4.98 94.43
N GLU A 42 -61.87 3.80 94.14
CA GLU A 42 -61.08 2.57 93.96
C GLU A 42 -60.07 2.70 92.80
N VAL A 43 -60.45 3.37 91.71
CA VAL A 43 -59.57 3.66 90.56
C VAL A 43 -58.48 4.67 90.93
N LEU A 44 -58.81 5.70 91.71
CA LEU A 44 -57.83 6.66 92.23
C LEU A 44 -56.81 5.99 93.14
N ILE A 45 -57.25 5.13 94.07
CA ILE A 45 -56.40 4.40 95.04
C ILE A 45 -55.32 3.56 94.34
N VAL A 46 -55.68 2.86 93.26
CA VAL A 46 -54.75 2.04 92.47
C VAL A 46 -53.66 2.90 91.81
N SER A 47 -53.95 4.16 91.50
CA SER A 47 -53.05 5.07 90.79
C SER A 47 -51.94 5.69 91.66
N ILE A 48 -52.12 5.73 92.99
CA ILE A 48 -51.22 6.44 93.93
C ILE A 48 -50.13 5.54 94.53
N SER A 49 -50.15 4.23 94.25
CA SER A 49 -49.18 3.28 94.80
C SER A 49 -47.92 3.21 93.92
N GLN A 50 -46.89 4.03 94.19
CA GLN A 50 -45.60 4.01 93.45
C GLN A 50 -44.37 4.35 94.34
N ASN A 51 -43.19 3.79 93.99
CA ASN A 51 -41.90 3.93 94.70
C ASN A 51 -40.92 4.82 93.89
N TYR A 52 -40.08 5.65 94.55
CA TYR A 52 -39.09 6.53 93.87
C TYR A 52 -37.72 6.70 94.61
N ASP A 53 -36.61 6.59 93.87
CA ASP A 53 -35.17 6.67 94.31
C ASP A 53 -34.53 8.10 94.19
N ALA A 54 -33.27 8.37 94.63
CA ALA A 54 -32.59 9.70 94.83
C ALA A 54 -31.05 9.70 95.18
N LYS A 55 -30.26 10.68 94.67
CA LYS A 55 -28.79 10.94 94.77
C LYS A 55 -28.47 12.36 95.34
N THR A 56 -27.27 12.61 95.92
CA THR A 56 -26.97 13.57 97.06
C THR A 56 -25.85 14.63 96.88
N SER A 57 -25.87 15.72 97.70
CA SER A 57 -24.79 16.74 97.88
C SER A 57 -24.55 17.38 99.30
N TYR A 58 -25.06 16.85 100.43
CA TYR A 58 -24.66 17.32 101.80
C TYR A 58 -24.48 16.14 102.79
N GLU A 59 -23.61 16.31 103.80
CA GLU A 59 -23.14 15.22 104.68
C GLU A 59 -24.06 14.84 105.87
N SER A 60 -25.01 15.68 106.33
CA SER A 60 -25.94 15.30 107.44
C SER A 60 -27.26 16.09 107.50
N LYS A 61 -28.25 15.56 108.24
CA LYS A 61 -29.59 16.15 108.46
C LYS A 61 -29.53 17.43 109.30
N GLU A 62 -28.74 17.48 110.37
CA GLU A 62 -28.55 18.70 111.18
C GLU A 62 -27.93 19.84 110.34
N SER A 63 -26.95 19.54 109.50
CA SER A 63 -26.29 20.54 108.63
C SER A 63 -27.27 21.16 107.62
N LEU A 64 -28.18 20.35 107.06
CA LEU A 64 -29.26 20.82 106.20
C LEU A 64 -30.27 21.67 106.98
N ILE A 65 -30.68 21.25 108.18
CA ILE A 65 -31.67 21.97 109.01
C ILE A 65 -31.12 23.33 109.43
N SER A 66 -29.86 23.41 109.87
CA SER A 66 -29.22 24.69 110.21
C SER A 66 -29.17 25.63 109.01
N ALA A 67 -28.82 25.14 107.82
CA ALA A 67 -28.80 25.96 106.61
C ALA A 67 -30.21 26.44 106.18
N LEU A 68 -31.22 25.56 106.23
CA LEU A 68 -32.63 25.88 105.88
C LEU A 68 -33.33 26.80 106.90
N THR A 69 -32.85 26.89 108.14
CA THR A 69 -33.52 27.62 109.23
C THR A 69 -32.92 28.98 109.56
N THR A 70 -31.86 29.40 108.86
CA THR A 70 -31.34 30.77 108.93
C THR A 70 -32.41 31.79 108.48
N ASP A 71 -32.48 32.94 109.14
CA ASP A 71 -33.53 33.94 108.85
C ASP A 71 -33.44 34.50 107.42
N THR A 72 -32.23 34.55 106.87
CA THR A 72 -31.96 34.92 105.47
C THR A 72 -32.55 33.92 104.47
N VAL A 73 -32.61 32.62 104.81
CA VAL A 73 -33.22 31.58 103.96
C VAL A 73 -34.73 31.45 104.21
N LYS A 74 -35.21 31.64 105.44
CA LYS A 74 -36.64 31.62 105.78
C LYS A 74 -37.44 32.73 105.12
N ALA A 75 -36.85 33.92 104.97
CA ALA A 75 -37.54 35.09 104.44
C ALA A 75 -37.46 35.21 102.90
N ASP A 76 -36.52 34.52 102.25
CA ASP A 76 -36.31 34.59 100.80
C ASP A 76 -36.68 33.27 100.09
N LYS A 77 -37.75 33.34 99.31
CA LYS A 77 -38.30 32.23 98.52
C LYS A 77 -37.29 31.65 97.52
N ASN A 78 -36.44 32.46 96.89
CA ASN A 78 -35.48 32.01 95.89
C ASN A 78 -34.24 31.39 96.56
N ALA A 79 -33.81 31.92 97.70
CA ALA A 79 -32.73 31.34 98.50
C ALA A 79 -33.12 29.98 99.11
N PHE A 80 -34.34 29.86 99.64
CA PHE A 80 -34.91 28.58 100.10
C PHE A 80 -35.02 27.54 98.98
N SER A 81 -35.48 27.97 97.80
CA SER A 81 -35.64 27.12 96.61
C SER A 81 -34.30 26.60 96.06
N ASN A 82 -33.25 27.41 96.07
CA ASN A 82 -31.91 26.98 95.62
C ASN A 82 -31.21 26.05 96.62
N LEU A 83 -31.48 26.17 97.93
CA LEU A 83 -30.90 25.29 98.96
C LEU A 83 -31.55 23.89 98.96
N LEU A 84 -32.86 23.82 98.68
CA LEU A 84 -33.61 22.57 98.56
C LEU A 84 -33.22 21.71 97.34
N LYS A 85 -32.64 22.32 96.30
CA LYS A 85 -32.16 21.61 95.11
C LYS A 85 -30.90 20.75 95.35
N VAL A 86 -30.27 20.85 96.52
CA VAL A 86 -28.98 20.17 96.80
C VAL A 86 -29.00 19.27 98.06
N ALA A 87 -30.15 19.11 98.74
CA ALA A 87 -30.37 18.41 100.02
C ALA A 87 -30.61 16.87 99.92
N PRO A 88 -30.10 16.02 100.85
CA PRO A 88 -30.08 14.54 100.72
C PRO A 88 -31.42 13.82 100.94
N LYS A 89 -31.61 12.68 100.23
CA LYS A 89 -32.74 11.74 100.38
C LYS A 89 -32.44 10.61 101.36
N PHE A 90 -33.43 10.22 102.17
CA PHE A 90 -33.44 8.97 102.95
C PHE A 90 -34.64 8.11 102.55
N GLY A 91 -34.36 6.96 101.91
CA GLY A 91 -35.23 5.76 101.88
C GLY A 91 -36.46 5.80 100.96
N ASN A 92 -36.82 4.62 100.45
CA ASN A 92 -38.05 4.39 99.69
C ASN A 92 -39.24 4.35 100.66
N SER A 93 -40.20 5.27 100.50
CA SER A 93 -41.48 5.27 101.19
C SER A 93 -42.54 4.56 100.35
N ASN A 94 -43.28 3.63 100.96
CA ASN A 94 -44.37 2.90 100.30
C ASN A 94 -45.71 3.20 101.01
N LEU A 95 -46.79 3.26 100.21
CA LEU A 95 -48.17 3.33 100.69
C LEU A 95 -48.69 1.88 100.80
N ALA A 96 -49.05 1.38 101.99
CA ALA A 96 -49.14 -0.07 102.21
C ALA A 96 -50.55 -0.65 102.45
N ASN A 97 -51.59 0.15 102.72
CA ASN A 97 -52.98 -0.34 102.72
C ASN A 97 -53.99 0.79 102.65
N VAL A 98 -55.08 0.58 101.91
CA VAL A 98 -56.21 1.49 101.85
C VAL A 98 -57.46 0.75 102.27
N VAL A 99 -58.09 1.19 103.36
CA VAL A 99 -59.33 0.60 103.87
C VAL A 99 -60.46 1.61 103.71
N ASN A 100 -61.48 1.23 102.94
CA ASN A 100 -62.72 2.00 102.82
C ASN A 100 -63.66 1.62 103.98
N SER A 101 -63.98 2.57 104.85
CA SER A 101 -64.90 2.37 105.98
C SER A 101 -66.24 3.09 105.77
N SER A 102 -66.86 2.91 104.60
CA SER A 102 -68.12 3.58 104.21
C SER A 102 -69.38 3.18 105.00
N ASN A 103 -69.25 2.28 105.98
CA ASN A 103 -70.35 1.75 106.82
C ASN A 103 -70.26 2.18 108.30
N LYS A 104 -69.59 3.29 108.62
CA LYS A 104 -69.70 3.90 109.95
C LYS A 104 -70.88 4.89 109.97
N ASP A 105 -71.69 4.82 111.02
CA ASP A 105 -73.00 5.52 111.15
C ASP A 105 -72.89 7.07 111.23
N ASP A 106 -71.68 7.63 111.21
CA ASP A 106 -71.38 9.05 111.42
C ASP A 106 -71.02 9.84 110.13
N LEU A 107 -71.22 9.28 108.94
CA LEU A 107 -70.95 9.93 107.64
C LEU A 107 -72.24 10.17 106.81
N THR A 108 -72.33 11.33 106.14
CA THR A 108 -73.47 11.66 105.23
C THR A 108 -73.33 11.01 103.85
N ASP A 109 -74.41 10.92 103.08
CA ASP A 109 -74.42 10.29 101.74
C ASP A 109 -73.47 10.97 100.72
N LYS A 110 -73.00 12.19 101.01
CA LYS A 110 -72.06 12.96 100.18
C LYS A 110 -70.60 12.87 100.65
N GLN A 111 -70.34 12.03 101.65
CA GLN A 111 -69.05 11.92 102.31
C GLN A 111 -68.55 10.48 102.34
N ILE A 112 -67.26 10.30 102.05
CA ILE A 112 -66.57 9.01 102.21
C ILE A 112 -65.27 9.25 102.98
N ARG A 113 -64.92 8.33 103.89
CA ARG A 113 -63.63 8.34 104.58
C ARG A 113 -62.69 7.28 103.98
N ILE A 114 -61.46 7.69 103.67
CA ILE A 114 -60.35 6.83 103.26
C ILE A 114 -59.29 6.89 104.35
N THR A 115 -58.85 5.73 104.85
CA THR A 115 -57.65 5.64 105.70
C THR A 115 -56.48 5.15 104.84
N LEU A 116 -55.39 5.91 104.81
CA LEU A 116 -54.14 5.53 104.16
C LEU A 116 -53.07 5.24 105.22
N THR A 117 -52.51 4.03 105.21
CA THR A 117 -51.36 3.67 106.05
C THR A 117 -50.05 3.95 105.31
N LEU A 118 -49.27 4.92 105.80
CA LEU A 118 -47.91 5.19 105.35
C LEU A 118 -46.93 4.38 106.17
N SER A 119 -46.05 3.64 105.50
CA SER A 119 -44.94 2.91 106.11
C SER A 119 -43.60 3.52 105.70
N TYR A 120 -42.71 3.73 106.66
CA TYR A 120 -41.35 4.22 106.45
C TYR A 120 -40.33 3.33 107.19
N GLY A 121 -39.36 2.78 106.46
CA GLY A 121 -38.39 1.81 106.98
C GLY A 121 -38.68 0.36 106.54
N ASN A 122 -37.86 -0.60 106.99
CA ASN A 122 -38.05 -2.04 106.75
C ASN A 122 -37.53 -2.83 107.97
N GLY A 123 -38.19 -3.93 108.34
CA GLY A 123 -37.80 -4.74 109.50
C GLY A 123 -38.14 -4.07 110.84
N ASP A 124 -37.23 -4.15 111.82
CA ASP A 124 -37.45 -3.69 113.19
C ASP A 124 -37.55 -2.15 113.32
N ASP A 125 -37.11 -1.40 112.31
CA ASP A 125 -37.20 0.07 112.22
C ASP A 125 -38.44 0.55 111.42
N LEU A 126 -39.39 -0.34 111.11
CA LEU A 126 -40.62 0.01 110.39
C LEU A 126 -41.53 0.87 111.26
N VAL A 127 -41.80 2.10 110.81
CA VAL A 127 -42.79 2.99 111.42
C VAL A 127 -43.98 3.13 110.48
N THR A 128 -45.19 2.87 110.99
CA THR A 128 -46.44 3.11 110.26
C THR A 128 -47.25 4.26 110.87
N ALA A 129 -47.93 5.01 110.01
CA ALA A 129 -48.87 6.06 110.40
C ALA A 129 -50.10 6.03 109.50
N ASP A 130 -51.28 6.01 110.13
CA ASP A 130 -52.56 6.09 109.43
C ASP A 130 -52.97 7.55 109.25
N ILE A 131 -53.42 7.88 108.05
CA ILE A 131 -53.97 9.18 107.71
C ILE A 131 -55.39 9.00 107.19
N ASP A 132 -56.35 9.49 107.97
CA ASP A 132 -57.76 9.53 107.58
C ASP A 132 -58.06 10.78 106.75
N PHE A 133 -58.64 10.58 105.57
CA PHE A 133 -59.20 11.61 104.71
C PHE A 133 -60.71 11.46 104.69
N THR A 134 -61.45 12.50 105.04
CA THR A 134 -62.90 12.55 104.75
C THR A 134 -63.10 13.45 103.53
N ILE A 135 -63.55 12.86 102.43
CA ILE A 135 -63.82 13.56 101.17
C ILE A 135 -65.30 13.93 101.15
N THR A 136 -65.60 15.22 101.00
CA THR A 136 -66.96 15.75 100.85
C THR A 136 -67.12 16.27 99.44
N PHE A 137 -68.15 15.83 98.73
CA PHE A 137 -68.44 16.30 97.37
C PHE A 137 -69.43 17.47 97.41
N ASP A 138 -68.96 18.68 97.12
CA ASP A 138 -69.77 19.90 97.02
C ASP A 138 -69.86 20.39 95.57
N LEU A 139 -71.07 20.74 95.12
CA LEU A 139 -71.36 21.28 93.79
C LEU A 139 -71.34 22.81 93.83
N VAL A 140 -70.39 23.48 93.15
CA VAL A 140 -70.34 24.96 93.09
C VAL A 140 -69.88 25.47 91.71
N ASN A 141 -70.60 26.48 91.21
CA ASN A 141 -70.50 27.19 89.94
C ASN A 141 -69.46 28.34 89.91
N GLN A 142 -68.88 28.56 88.70
CA GLN A 142 -68.34 29.79 88.04
C GLN A 142 -66.82 30.18 87.97
N LEU A 143 -66.45 30.51 86.71
CA LEU A 143 -65.46 31.46 86.12
C LEU A 143 -64.03 31.02 85.69
N LEU A 144 -63.75 31.04 84.37
CA LEU A 144 -62.40 31.11 83.74
C LEU A 144 -62.48 31.48 82.24
N ASP A 145 -61.75 32.51 81.79
CA ASP A 145 -61.49 32.82 80.36
C ASP A 145 -60.14 33.58 80.24
N THR A 146 -59.07 32.99 79.69
CA THR A 146 -57.70 33.57 79.69
C THR A 146 -56.98 33.69 78.34
N ASN A 147 -57.61 33.34 77.20
CA ASN A 147 -56.95 33.41 75.88
C ASN A 147 -57.45 34.55 74.96
N SER A 148 -58.54 35.24 75.32
CA SER A 148 -59.21 36.17 74.41
C SER A 148 -58.38 37.43 74.08
N GLU A 149 -57.81 38.11 75.07
CA GLU A 149 -57.06 39.36 74.86
C GLU A 149 -55.83 39.21 73.96
N VAL A 150 -55.13 38.06 74.04
CA VAL A 150 -53.94 37.79 73.23
C VAL A 150 -54.30 37.58 71.75
N ILE A 151 -55.39 36.87 71.49
CA ILE A 151 -55.86 36.58 70.14
C ILE A 151 -56.41 37.85 69.46
N ALA A 152 -57.15 38.68 70.21
CA ALA A 152 -57.65 39.95 69.73
C ALA A 152 -56.52 40.89 69.25
N THR A 153 -55.44 40.98 70.05
CA THR A 153 -54.28 41.81 69.73
C THR A 153 -53.53 41.28 68.50
N TRP A 154 -53.41 39.96 68.37
CA TRP A 154 -52.75 39.33 67.24
C TRP A 154 -53.46 39.59 65.89
N TYR A 155 -54.78 39.43 65.81
CA TYR A 155 -55.54 39.72 64.59
C TYR A 155 -55.43 41.19 64.16
N LYS A 156 -55.35 42.11 65.12
CA LYS A 156 -55.19 43.54 64.86
C LYS A 156 -53.83 43.87 64.27
N ASP A 157 -52.75 43.37 64.87
CA ASP A 157 -51.39 43.85 64.59
C ASP A 157 -50.66 43.02 63.53
N LYS A 158 -51.04 41.76 63.31
CA LYS A 158 -50.30 40.82 62.44
C LYS A 158 -51.10 40.35 61.23
N VAL A 159 -52.41 40.27 61.31
CA VAL A 159 -53.28 39.80 60.22
C VAL A 159 -53.83 41.01 59.46
N ILE A 160 -53.02 41.58 58.56
CA ILE A 160 -53.34 42.74 57.73
C ILE A 160 -53.04 42.45 56.25
N ASP A 161 -53.56 43.27 55.32
CA ASP A 161 -53.31 43.16 53.88
C ASP A 161 -51.80 43.08 53.54
N GLN A 162 -51.45 42.26 52.56
CA GLN A 162 -50.06 41.98 52.17
C GLN A 162 -49.82 42.21 50.66
N ASN A 163 -48.56 42.38 50.29
CA ASN A 163 -48.11 42.31 48.90
C ASN A 163 -47.38 41.00 48.65
N ALA A 164 -47.63 40.36 47.51
CA ALA A 164 -46.94 39.14 47.11
C ALA A 164 -45.43 39.41 46.92
N THR A 165 -44.59 38.56 47.52
CA THR A 165 -43.13 38.56 47.32
C THR A 165 -42.77 37.83 46.02
N HIS A 166 -41.51 37.87 45.58
CA HIS A 166 -41.09 37.30 44.27
C HIS A 166 -41.55 35.86 44.03
N GLU A 167 -41.58 35.02 45.08
CA GLU A 167 -42.06 33.64 45.00
C GLU A 167 -43.59 33.55 44.80
N LEU A 168 -44.38 34.43 45.41
CA LEU A 168 -45.85 34.46 45.28
C LEU A 168 -46.30 35.22 44.01
N ASN A 169 -45.54 36.24 43.55
CA ASN A 169 -45.80 37.02 42.33
C ASN A 169 -45.77 36.19 41.04
N THR A 170 -45.00 35.09 41.02
CA THR A 170 -44.87 34.22 39.85
C THR A 170 -45.98 33.16 39.75
N LYS A 171 -46.98 33.20 40.64
CA LYS A 171 -48.03 32.18 40.77
C LYS A 171 -49.43 32.78 40.52
N LEU A 172 -50.32 31.95 39.98
CA LEU A 172 -51.59 32.33 39.34
C LEU A 172 -52.74 32.47 40.37
N SER A 173 -53.65 33.43 40.16
CA SER A 173 -54.89 33.55 40.96
C SER A 173 -56.05 32.69 40.44
N SER A 174 -55.97 32.15 39.22
CA SER A 174 -57.12 31.55 38.52
C SER A 174 -57.00 30.05 38.20
N SER A 175 -56.16 29.31 38.92
CA SER A 175 -56.12 27.84 38.81
C SER A 175 -55.67 27.22 40.15
N ILE A 176 -56.53 27.33 41.17
CA ILE A 176 -56.27 26.80 42.51
C ILE A 176 -56.84 25.39 42.60
N THR A 177 -55.99 24.36 42.59
CA THR A 177 -56.38 23.02 43.03
C THR A 177 -56.08 22.89 44.53
N LEU A 178 -56.95 23.56 45.30
CA LEU A 178 -57.30 23.59 46.73
C LEU A 178 -56.36 23.14 47.88
N GLU A 179 -55.28 22.40 47.69
CA GLU A 179 -54.42 21.95 48.82
C GLU A 179 -52.97 22.44 48.74
N GLU A 180 -52.31 22.32 47.58
CA GLU A 180 -50.91 22.76 47.45
C GLU A 180 -50.77 24.29 47.55
N ASP A 181 -51.72 25.03 47.01
CA ASP A 181 -51.74 26.50 47.07
C ASP A 181 -52.13 27.03 48.47
N LYS A 182 -53.06 26.36 49.18
CA LYS A 182 -53.37 26.67 50.58
C LYS A 182 -52.16 26.48 51.48
N LYS A 183 -51.33 25.47 51.20
CA LYS A 183 -50.10 25.21 51.94
C LYS A 183 -49.05 26.29 51.71
N ILE A 184 -48.81 26.70 50.46
CA ILE A 184 -47.86 27.78 50.14
C ILE A 184 -48.31 29.10 50.79
N LEU A 185 -49.62 29.39 50.76
CA LEU A 185 -50.18 30.58 51.39
C LEU A 185 -50.09 30.53 52.92
N SER A 186 -50.34 29.35 53.51
CA SER A 186 -50.15 29.10 54.93
C SER A 186 -48.69 29.26 55.34
N ASP A 187 -47.73 28.81 54.52
CA ASP A 187 -46.30 28.98 54.76
C ASP A 187 -45.86 30.45 54.64
N PHE A 188 -46.41 31.21 53.69
CA PHE A 188 -46.21 32.67 53.58
C PHE A 188 -46.66 33.41 54.85
N LEU A 189 -47.79 32.99 55.44
CA LEU A 189 -48.36 33.60 56.66
C LEU A 189 -47.86 32.96 57.97
N LYS A 190 -47.09 31.86 57.90
CA LYS A 190 -46.65 31.08 59.08
C LYS A 190 -45.76 31.88 60.03
N ASN A 191 -44.98 32.81 59.48
CA ASN A 191 -44.15 33.73 60.26
C ASN A 191 -44.97 34.73 61.08
N MET A 192 -46.30 34.73 60.93
CA MET A 192 -47.20 35.60 61.65
C MET A 192 -47.88 34.91 62.85
N LEU A 193 -47.68 33.62 63.16
CA LEU A 193 -48.35 32.93 64.29
C LEU A 193 -48.09 33.59 65.67
N PRO A 194 -49.08 33.70 66.58
CA PRO A 194 -48.84 34.13 67.95
C PRO A 194 -48.24 32.99 68.80
N GLU A 195 -47.43 33.36 69.79
CA GLU A 195 -46.78 32.44 70.75
C GLU A 195 -47.78 31.81 71.76
N ILE A 196 -48.81 31.14 71.26
CA ILE A 196 -49.78 30.36 72.04
C ILE A 196 -49.55 28.88 71.72
N SER A 197 -49.27 28.07 72.75
CA SER A 197 -48.93 26.65 72.55
C SER A 197 -50.10 25.88 71.92
N GLY A 198 -49.84 25.20 70.80
CA GLY A 198 -50.85 24.43 70.05
C GLY A 198 -51.65 25.26 69.04
N SER A 199 -51.30 26.53 68.81
CA SER A 199 -51.93 27.34 67.76
C SER A 199 -51.51 26.89 66.35
N LYS A 200 -52.44 27.00 65.40
CA LYS A 200 -52.23 26.81 63.95
C LYS A 200 -52.98 27.90 63.18
N LEU A 201 -52.53 28.20 61.98
CA LEU A 201 -53.27 29.02 61.03
C LEU A 201 -53.98 28.11 60.02
N GLU A 202 -55.23 28.44 59.77
CA GLU A 202 -56.04 27.93 58.69
C GLU A 202 -56.34 29.10 57.75
N VAL A 203 -56.14 28.89 56.45
CA VAL A 203 -56.34 29.92 55.44
C VAL A 203 -57.33 29.43 54.42
N ASP A 204 -58.44 30.15 54.30
CA ASP A 204 -59.51 29.85 53.36
C ASP A 204 -59.68 30.97 52.35
N PHE A 205 -60.07 30.62 51.14
CA PHE A 205 -60.43 31.60 50.12
C PHE A 205 -61.85 32.10 50.37
N VAL A 206 -62.08 33.40 50.19
CA VAL A 206 -63.42 33.99 50.36
C VAL A 206 -64.19 33.83 49.04
N GLU A 207 -65.33 33.12 49.07
CA GLU A 207 -66.06 32.67 47.87
C GLU A 207 -66.75 33.80 47.06
N GLU A 208 -66.93 35.01 47.60
CA GLU A 208 -67.48 36.14 46.84
C GLU A 208 -66.38 36.95 46.12
N TRP A 209 -66.01 36.49 44.92
CA TRP A 209 -65.19 37.22 43.98
C TRP A 209 -66.02 37.68 42.78
N ASN A 210 -66.50 38.92 42.84
CA ASN A 210 -67.05 39.64 41.69
C ASN A 210 -66.14 40.83 41.41
N GLY A 211 -65.19 40.65 40.50
CA GLY A 211 -64.29 41.70 40.06
C GLY A 211 -63.49 41.25 38.84
N ASP A 212 -64.05 41.47 37.66
CA ASP A 212 -63.25 41.59 36.45
C ASP A 212 -62.12 42.62 36.73
N LEU A 213 -60.87 42.18 36.54
CA LEU A 213 -59.63 42.95 36.70
C LEU A 213 -59.25 43.27 38.15
N ASP A 214 -58.44 42.42 38.80
CA ASP A 214 -57.29 42.92 39.57
C ASP A 214 -56.30 41.83 39.98
N THR A 215 -55.05 42.25 40.14
CA THR A 215 -53.87 41.47 40.52
C THR A 215 -53.90 41.06 42.00
N SER A 216 -55.07 40.83 42.60
CA SER A 216 -55.22 40.62 44.05
C SER A 216 -56.13 39.44 44.42
N LEU A 217 -55.93 38.91 45.64
CA LEU A 217 -56.60 37.74 46.20
C LEU A 217 -57.09 38.02 47.63
N LYS A 218 -58.37 37.78 47.93
CA LYS A 218 -58.91 37.87 49.30
C LYS A 218 -58.89 36.50 49.98
N VAL A 219 -58.25 36.44 51.14
CA VAL A 219 -58.13 35.23 51.95
C VAL A 219 -58.56 35.49 53.38
N LYS A 220 -59.24 34.51 53.98
CA LYS A 220 -59.65 34.49 55.38
C LYS A 220 -58.61 33.72 56.17
N VAL A 221 -57.96 34.39 57.11
CA VAL A 221 -56.96 33.80 58.00
C VAL A 221 -57.62 33.53 59.34
N THR A 222 -57.61 32.28 59.78
CA THR A 222 -58.25 31.83 61.03
C THR A 222 -57.21 31.18 61.93
N ILE A 223 -57.12 31.62 63.18
CA ILE A 223 -56.33 30.92 64.20
C ILE A 223 -57.14 29.80 64.85
N LYS A 224 -56.51 28.63 64.97
CA LYS A 224 -57.06 27.44 65.63
C LYS A 224 -56.18 27.05 66.81
N ILE A 225 -56.76 26.90 68.01
CA ILE A 225 -56.06 26.42 69.22
C ILE A 225 -56.85 25.24 69.76
N ASN A 226 -56.25 24.05 69.78
CA ASN A 226 -56.92 22.81 70.23
C ASN A 226 -58.30 22.58 69.58
N ASP A 227 -58.37 22.79 68.27
CA ASP A 227 -59.58 22.73 67.42
C ASP A 227 -60.60 23.87 67.57
N ASP A 228 -60.42 24.76 68.53
CA ASP A 228 -61.25 25.95 68.65
C ASP A 228 -60.78 27.06 67.71
N THR A 229 -61.73 27.67 67.01
CA THR A 229 -61.47 28.84 66.16
C THR A 229 -61.92 30.12 66.86
N TYR A 230 -61.25 31.23 66.54
CA TYR A 230 -61.46 32.50 67.25
C TYR A 230 -61.79 33.63 66.28
N LYS A 231 -62.68 34.52 66.74
CA LYS A 231 -63.05 35.76 66.07
C LYS A 231 -61.93 36.79 66.16
N GLU A 232 -62.01 37.85 65.34
CA GLU A 232 -61.04 38.96 65.35
C GLU A 232 -60.92 39.64 66.71
N ASN A 233 -61.98 39.67 67.51
CA ASN A 233 -62.01 40.26 68.85
C ASN A 233 -61.50 39.32 69.96
N GLY A 234 -60.95 38.16 69.60
CA GLY A 234 -60.38 37.20 70.54
C GLY A 234 -61.37 36.21 71.15
N GLU A 235 -62.66 36.38 70.93
CA GLU A 235 -63.68 35.45 71.42
C GLU A 235 -63.63 34.12 70.69
N LYS A 236 -63.76 33.02 71.43
CA LYS A 236 -63.94 31.68 70.85
C LYS A 236 -65.27 31.60 70.09
N VAL A 237 -65.25 31.00 68.92
CA VAL A 237 -66.45 30.74 68.13
C VAL A 237 -67.16 29.50 68.66
N THR A 238 -68.42 29.64 69.10
CA THR A 238 -69.19 28.54 69.69
C THR A 238 -70.27 27.97 68.76
N ASN A 239 -70.78 28.74 67.79
CA ASN A 239 -72.02 28.39 67.07
C ASN A 239 -71.94 28.48 65.54
N ASP A 240 -71.04 29.29 64.97
CA ASP A 240 -70.92 29.49 63.51
C ASP A 240 -69.45 29.69 63.09
N PRO A 241 -68.82 28.68 62.44
CA PRO A 241 -67.43 28.75 61.98
C PRO A 241 -67.15 29.95 61.07
N ASN A 242 -68.16 30.48 60.37
CA ASN A 242 -67.99 31.63 59.49
C ASN A 242 -67.68 32.93 60.23
N GLN A 243 -67.88 32.98 61.55
CA GLN A 243 -67.51 34.14 62.37
C GLN A 243 -66.03 34.13 62.79
N ALA A 244 -65.33 33.02 62.58
CA ALA A 244 -63.90 32.90 62.92
C ALA A 244 -63.02 33.54 61.84
N GLY A 245 -61.87 34.08 62.22
CA GLY A 245 -60.88 34.59 61.27
C GLY A 245 -61.09 36.03 60.82
N LYS A 246 -60.08 36.54 60.11
CA LYS A 246 -60.03 37.87 59.50
C LYS A 246 -59.76 37.77 58.01
N VAL A 247 -60.50 38.53 57.20
CA VAL A 247 -60.25 38.60 55.76
C VAL A 247 -59.17 39.65 55.47
N ILE A 248 -58.16 39.27 54.70
CA ILE A 248 -57.10 40.14 54.19
C ILE A 248 -56.99 40.01 52.67
N THR A 249 -56.39 41.01 52.04
CA THR A 249 -56.11 41.05 50.60
C THR A 249 -54.61 40.90 50.34
N ILE A 250 -54.25 40.07 49.35
CA ILE A 250 -52.89 39.89 48.85
C ILE A 250 -52.80 40.45 47.43
N ASN A 251 -51.98 41.47 47.19
CA ASN A 251 -51.88 42.15 45.88
C ASN A 251 -50.64 41.74 45.05
N ASN A 252 -50.66 42.03 43.74
CA ASN A 252 -49.64 41.83 42.68
C ASN A 252 -49.47 40.43 41.98
N LEU A 253 -50.55 39.66 41.75
CA LEU A 253 -50.55 38.35 41.05
C LEU A 253 -50.68 38.43 39.50
N THR A 254 -50.21 37.41 38.74
CA THR A 254 -50.20 37.35 37.23
C THR A 254 -51.30 36.42 36.63
N LYS A 255 -51.74 36.59 35.35
CA LYS A 255 -52.87 35.86 34.66
C LYS A 255 -52.41 34.84 33.58
N ARG A 256 -53.07 33.66 33.40
CA ARG A 256 -52.80 32.66 32.31
C ARG A 256 -54.06 31.95 31.76
N ASP A 257 -53.99 31.53 30.48
CA ASP A 257 -55.00 30.77 29.69
C ASP A 257 -54.87 29.22 29.88
N LEU A 258 -55.98 28.54 30.23
CA LEU A 258 -56.03 27.13 30.63
C LEU A 258 -55.89 26.15 29.46
N GLU A 259 -56.46 26.44 28.30
CA GLU A 259 -56.46 25.52 27.15
C GLU A 259 -55.04 25.35 26.57
N GLN A 260 -54.30 26.45 26.45
CA GLN A 260 -52.91 26.42 25.99
C GLN A 260 -52.02 25.54 26.88
N THR A 261 -52.29 25.50 28.19
CA THR A 261 -51.53 24.70 29.15
C THR A 261 -51.79 23.20 28.96
N LYS A 262 -53.04 22.80 28.71
CA LYS A 262 -53.38 21.39 28.44
C LYS A 262 -52.71 20.86 27.17
N ILE A 263 -52.76 21.64 26.09
CA ILE A 263 -52.14 21.28 24.81
C ILE A 263 -50.61 21.15 24.94
N LYS A 264 -49.97 22.10 25.62
CA LYS A 264 -48.53 22.05 25.88
C LYS A 264 -48.12 20.80 26.66
N LEU A 265 -48.89 20.43 27.69
CA LEU A 265 -48.64 19.22 28.48
C LEU A 265 -48.84 17.95 27.66
N TRP A 266 -49.86 17.88 26.79
CA TRP A 266 -50.07 16.73 25.90
C TRP A 266 -48.90 16.51 24.94
N TYR A 267 -48.44 17.56 24.24
CA TYR A 267 -47.26 17.45 23.36
C TYR A 267 -45.98 17.06 24.12
N GLN A 268 -45.86 17.45 25.39
CA GLN A 268 -44.72 17.08 26.23
C GLN A 268 -44.80 15.62 26.72
N LYS A 269 -45.99 15.15 27.11
CA LYS A 269 -46.16 13.86 27.78
C LYS A 269 -46.52 12.71 26.84
N GLU A 270 -47.40 12.94 25.87
CA GLU A 270 -47.97 11.88 25.02
C GLU A 270 -47.32 11.81 23.62
N VAL A 271 -46.85 12.93 23.08
CA VAL A 271 -46.25 12.99 21.73
C VAL A 271 -44.73 12.88 21.84
N ASN A 272 -44.19 11.67 21.98
CA ASN A 272 -42.74 11.41 22.05
C ASN A 272 -42.32 10.34 21.04
N ASN A 273 -41.02 10.06 20.91
CA ASN A 273 -40.57 8.89 20.13
C ASN A 273 -41.13 7.62 20.77
N LEU A 274 -41.64 6.70 19.95
CA LEU A 274 -42.29 5.48 20.44
C LEU A 274 -41.70 4.24 19.76
N THR A 275 -41.71 3.15 20.52
CA THR A 275 -41.50 1.80 20.01
C THR A 275 -42.87 1.16 19.83
N VAL A 276 -43.17 0.72 18.62
CA VAL A 276 -44.48 0.17 18.28
C VAL A 276 -44.57 -1.28 18.74
N GLU A 277 -45.52 -1.56 19.64
CA GLU A 277 -45.76 -2.91 20.20
C GLU A 277 -47.03 -3.58 19.68
N SER A 278 -47.82 -2.89 18.85
CA SER A 278 -49.06 -3.38 18.26
C SER A 278 -48.82 -4.29 17.04
N ASP A 279 -49.89 -4.79 16.43
CA ASP A 279 -49.84 -5.58 15.18
C ASP A 279 -49.14 -4.85 14.02
N LEU A 280 -49.02 -3.52 14.12
CA LEU A 280 -48.25 -2.69 13.19
C LEU A 280 -46.77 -3.10 13.12
N LYS A 281 -46.19 -3.69 14.19
CA LYS A 281 -44.79 -4.16 14.19
C LYS A 281 -44.49 -5.22 13.13
N ASN A 282 -45.52 -5.92 12.65
CA ASN A 282 -45.38 -6.95 11.62
C ASN A 282 -45.50 -6.40 10.19
N LYS A 283 -45.84 -5.11 10.04
CA LYS A 283 -45.95 -4.41 8.76
C LYS A 283 -44.68 -3.63 8.46
N LYS A 284 -44.39 -3.43 7.18
CA LYS A 284 -43.33 -2.51 6.75
C LYS A 284 -43.83 -1.07 6.89
N PRO A 285 -42.94 -0.11 7.21
CA PRO A 285 -43.24 1.32 7.18
C PRO A 285 -44.05 1.79 5.97
N SER A 286 -43.67 1.40 4.76
CA SER A 286 -44.35 1.78 3.51
C SER A 286 -45.77 1.21 3.33
N ASP A 287 -46.13 0.18 4.09
CA ASP A 287 -47.46 -0.44 4.06
C ASP A 287 -48.43 0.19 5.09
N ILE A 288 -47.97 1.18 5.88
CA ILE A 288 -48.72 1.74 7.01
C ILE A 288 -49.39 3.05 6.61
N THR A 289 -50.70 3.14 6.85
CA THR A 289 -51.48 4.34 6.57
C THR A 289 -51.53 5.30 7.76
N LYS A 290 -51.75 6.60 7.49
CA LYS A 290 -51.94 7.61 8.55
C LYS A 290 -53.00 7.23 9.57
N SER A 291 -54.12 6.67 9.13
CA SER A 291 -55.22 6.24 9.99
C SER A 291 -54.83 5.14 10.97
N GLU A 292 -53.87 4.29 10.63
CA GLU A 292 -53.37 3.24 11.52
C GLU A 292 -52.45 3.80 12.62
N LEU A 293 -51.87 4.99 12.40
CA LEU A 293 -50.98 5.66 13.35
C LEU A 293 -51.73 6.58 14.32
N ILE A 294 -52.89 7.14 13.92
CA ILE A 294 -53.72 8.04 14.75
C ILE A 294 -54.00 7.47 16.16
N PRO A 295 -54.38 6.18 16.34
CA PRO A 295 -54.65 5.61 17.65
C PRO A 295 -53.46 5.64 18.63
N LEU A 296 -52.22 5.80 18.15
CA LEU A 296 -51.04 5.89 19.02
C LEU A 296 -50.97 7.20 19.79
N PHE A 297 -51.68 8.23 19.35
CA PHE A 297 -51.63 9.59 19.91
C PHE A 297 -52.98 10.10 20.41
N THR A 298 -54.02 9.26 20.46
CA THR A 298 -55.30 9.66 21.04
C THR A 298 -55.15 10.00 22.52
N PHE A 299 -55.95 10.95 23.01
CA PHE A 299 -55.92 11.37 24.41
C PHE A 299 -56.26 10.19 25.34
N LYS A 300 -55.27 9.67 26.05
CA LYS A 300 -55.46 8.54 26.99
C LYS A 300 -56.17 8.94 28.28
N THR A 301 -56.20 10.23 28.60
CA THR A 301 -56.86 10.78 29.80
C THR A 301 -57.59 12.09 29.46
N THR A 302 -58.67 12.37 30.19
CA THR A 302 -59.45 13.62 30.06
C THR A 302 -58.71 14.86 30.57
N ASN A 303 -57.58 14.67 31.28
CA ASN A 303 -56.77 15.75 31.85
C ASN A 303 -56.20 16.70 30.77
N TYR A 304 -55.93 16.16 29.59
CA TYR A 304 -55.36 16.89 28.45
C TYR A 304 -56.40 17.27 27.40
N GLU A 305 -57.63 16.78 27.55
CA GLU A 305 -58.69 16.97 26.57
C GLU A 305 -59.09 18.44 26.49
N THR A 306 -59.11 18.94 25.26
CA THR A 306 -59.51 20.29 24.88
C THR A 306 -60.75 20.23 23.99
N LYS A 307 -61.58 21.27 24.04
CA LYS A 307 -62.81 21.32 23.24
C LYS A 307 -62.47 21.55 21.77
N ASP A 308 -63.23 20.90 20.88
CA ASP A 308 -63.20 21.14 19.42
C ASP A 308 -61.81 20.98 18.77
N THR A 309 -60.98 20.05 19.29
CA THR A 309 -59.65 19.74 18.73
C THR A 309 -59.60 18.40 18.00
N ASP A 310 -59.17 18.43 16.73
CA ASP A 310 -58.92 17.25 15.91
C ASP A 310 -57.43 16.88 15.88
N LEU A 311 -57.13 15.58 15.91
CA LEU A 311 -55.77 15.04 15.76
C LEU A 311 -55.49 14.76 14.28
N ASP A 312 -54.35 15.23 13.78
CA ASP A 312 -53.89 14.98 12.41
C ASP A 312 -52.41 14.59 12.39
N LEU A 313 -51.98 13.87 11.34
CA LEU A 313 -50.63 13.34 11.17
C LEU A 313 -50.08 13.61 9.76
N GLU A 314 -48.79 13.92 9.69
CA GLU A 314 -48.04 13.97 8.45
C GLU A 314 -46.85 13.02 8.52
N ILE A 315 -46.87 11.96 7.71
CA ILE A 315 -45.70 11.09 7.53
C ILE A 315 -44.67 11.86 6.71
N LEU A 316 -43.46 11.96 7.25
CA LEU A 316 -42.34 12.70 6.66
C LEU A 316 -41.37 11.76 5.94
N GLU A 317 -41.07 10.61 6.56
CA GLU A 317 -40.16 9.60 6.00
C GLU A 317 -40.61 8.20 6.46
N GLU A 318 -40.55 7.23 5.55
CA GLU A 318 -40.79 5.81 5.79
C GLU A 318 -39.52 5.05 5.41
N ASP A 319 -38.99 4.23 6.32
CA ASP A 319 -37.76 3.49 6.09
C ASP A 319 -37.92 2.00 6.40
N ASP A 320 -38.29 1.24 5.37
CA ASP A 320 -38.44 -0.22 5.41
C ASP A 320 -37.17 -0.98 5.79
N TYR A 321 -35.99 -0.37 5.61
CA TYR A 321 -34.72 -1.01 5.92
C TYR A 321 -34.37 -0.89 7.40
N SER A 322 -34.69 0.26 8.02
CA SER A 322 -34.51 0.45 9.46
C SER A 322 -35.74 0.04 10.29
N GLY A 323 -36.92 -0.09 9.66
CA GLY A 323 -38.19 -0.36 10.33
C GLY A 323 -38.67 0.86 11.13
N THR A 324 -38.56 2.05 10.55
CA THR A 324 -38.91 3.31 11.21
C THR A 324 -39.83 4.19 10.35
N ILE A 325 -40.65 5.01 11.02
CA ILE A 325 -41.46 6.08 10.41
C ILE A 325 -41.16 7.38 11.14
N SER A 326 -40.75 8.43 10.42
CA SER A 326 -40.70 9.79 10.92
C SER A 326 -41.99 10.51 10.57
N LEU A 327 -42.67 11.10 11.54
CA LEU A 327 -43.93 11.80 11.33
C LEU A 327 -44.06 13.04 12.20
N ARG A 328 -44.91 13.97 11.78
CA ARG A 328 -45.33 15.14 12.55
C ARG A 328 -46.76 14.94 13.04
N VAL A 329 -46.96 15.09 14.35
CA VAL A 329 -48.27 15.02 15.01
C VAL A 329 -48.80 16.43 15.24
N PHE A 330 -50.05 16.70 14.88
CA PHE A 330 -50.70 18.01 15.05
C PHE A 330 -52.04 17.90 15.78
N LEU A 331 -52.40 18.96 16.49
CA LEU A 331 -53.77 19.28 16.85
C LEU A 331 -54.29 20.41 15.97
N LYS A 332 -55.58 20.35 15.62
CA LYS A 332 -56.29 21.37 14.85
C LYS A 332 -57.51 21.83 15.62
N GLN A 333 -57.69 23.14 15.79
CA GLN A 333 -58.87 23.74 16.43
C GLN A 333 -59.38 24.87 15.55
N GLN A 334 -60.69 24.93 15.28
CA GLN A 334 -61.29 26.02 14.48
C GLN A 334 -60.57 26.24 13.14
N ASN A 335 -60.20 25.15 12.47
CA ASN A 335 -59.45 25.12 11.21
C ASN A 335 -58.01 25.68 11.26
N LYS A 336 -57.44 25.98 12.45
CA LYS A 336 -56.04 26.38 12.64
C LYS A 336 -55.23 25.25 13.29
N TYR A 337 -53.95 25.17 12.99
CA TYR A 337 -53.03 24.23 13.62
C TYR A 337 -52.52 24.77 14.95
N ILE A 338 -52.23 23.88 15.89
CA ILE A 338 -51.76 24.27 17.22
C ILE A 338 -50.28 23.94 17.41
N THR A 339 -49.50 24.96 17.79
CA THR A 339 -48.09 24.81 18.13
C THR A 339 -47.89 23.99 19.42
N THR A 340 -46.68 23.52 19.65
CA THR A 340 -46.33 22.78 20.89
C THR A 340 -46.48 23.62 22.15
N ASP A 341 -46.55 24.94 22.03
CA ASP A 341 -46.82 25.89 23.13
C ASP A 341 -48.30 26.28 23.25
N GLY A 342 -49.19 25.72 22.42
CA GLY A 342 -50.63 25.95 22.48
C GLY A 342 -51.14 27.13 21.66
N LEU A 343 -50.33 27.72 20.76
CA LEU A 343 -50.73 28.86 19.92
C LEU A 343 -51.40 28.39 18.63
N LYS A 344 -52.40 29.12 18.14
CA LYS A 344 -53.09 28.84 16.87
C LYS A 344 -52.34 29.51 15.70
N VAL A 345 -51.99 28.72 14.69
CA VAL A 345 -51.31 29.17 13.47
C VAL A 345 -52.00 28.63 12.23
N ASP A 346 -51.91 29.37 11.12
CA ASP A 346 -52.52 28.98 9.85
C ASP A 346 -51.64 28.00 9.06
N ASP A 347 -50.32 28.03 9.26
CA ASP A 347 -49.36 27.14 8.62
C ASP A 347 -49.04 25.91 9.49
N LYS A 348 -49.30 24.72 8.96
CA LYS A 348 -48.98 23.45 9.63
C LYS A 348 -47.49 23.30 9.94
N ASN A 349 -46.60 23.87 9.14
CA ASN A 349 -45.16 23.73 9.37
C ASN A 349 -44.65 24.46 10.62
N GLN A 350 -45.46 25.38 11.16
CA GLN A 350 -45.18 26.11 12.40
C GLN A 350 -45.79 25.42 13.63
N ALA A 351 -46.51 24.31 13.42
CA ALA A 351 -47.26 23.58 14.44
C ALA A 351 -46.83 22.12 14.56
N GLY A 352 -47.31 21.45 15.60
CA GLY A 352 -47.05 20.03 15.81
C GLY A 352 -45.65 19.69 16.30
N LYS A 353 -45.43 18.39 16.54
CA LYS A 353 -44.14 17.85 17.01
C LYS A 353 -43.70 16.71 16.10
N VAL A 354 -42.45 16.76 15.65
CA VAL A 354 -41.83 15.67 14.87
C VAL A 354 -41.31 14.62 15.83
N ILE A 355 -41.62 13.36 15.53
CA ILE A 355 -41.21 12.19 16.31
C ILE A 355 -40.85 11.04 15.37
N THR A 356 -40.13 10.07 15.90
CA THR A 356 -39.78 8.83 15.21
C THR A 356 -40.44 7.64 15.89
N LEU A 357 -41.12 6.83 15.08
CA LEU A 357 -41.67 5.54 15.46
C LEU A 357 -40.70 4.44 15.01
N THR A 358 -40.47 3.48 15.90
CA THR A 358 -39.51 2.38 15.71
C THR A 358 -40.18 1.02 15.94
N ASN A 359 -39.50 -0.08 15.58
CA ASN A 359 -39.96 -1.47 15.74
C ASN A 359 -41.02 -1.93 14.73
N PHE A 360 -41.04 -1.36 13.52
CA PHE A 360 -41.74 -1.96 12.38
C PHE A 360 -40.91 -3.09 11.76
N LYS A 361 -41.55 -3.91 10.92
CA LYS A 361 -40.85 -4.98 10.19
C LYS A 361 -39.79 -4.34 9.29
N ASN A 362 -38.53 -4.73 9.51
CA ASN A 362 -37.40 -4.22 8.76
C ASN A 362 -36.84 -5.27 7.78
N LEU A 363 -35.94 -4.83 6.90
CA LEU A 363 -35.31 -5.67 5.88
C LEU A 363 -33.85 -6.04 6.20
N LYS A 364 -33.37 -5.85 7.43
CA LYS A 364 -31.96 -6.12 7.79
C LYS A 364 -31.53 -7.57 7.53
N GLU A 365 -32.39 -8.52 7.86
CA GLU A 365 -32.15 -9.94 7.60
C GLU A 365 -32.12 -10.26 6.09
N ALA A 366 -32.98 -9.60 5.30
CA ALA A 366 -33.00 -9.76 3.86
C ALA A 366 -31.71 -9.22 3.20
N VAL A 367 -31.20 -8.09 3.68
CA VAL A 367 -29.89 -7.54 3.25
C VAL A 367 -28.74 -8.47 3.63
N SER A 368 -28.73 -8.96 4.87
CA SER A 368 -27.71 -9.90 5.36
C SER A 368 -27.69 -11.18 4.51
N ASN A 369 -28.87 -11.75 4.22
CA ASN A 369 -29.01 -12.93 3.37
C ASN A 369 -28.58 -12.64 1.92
N TRP A 370 -28.80 -11.43 1.39
CA TRP A 370 -28.30 -11.05 0.08
C TRP A 370 -26.76 -11.07 0.04
N TYR A 371 -26.09 -10.44 1.01
CA TYR A 371 -24.62 -10.48 1.09
C TYR A 371 -24.04 -11.88 1.31
N GLN A 372 -24.75 -12.79 1.98
CA GLN A 372 -24.30 -14.18 2.16
C GLN A 372 -24.17 -14.93 0.83
N ASN A 373 -25.01 -14.63 -0.15
CA ASN A 373 -24.99 -15.26 -1.46
C ASN A 373 -23.95 -14.65 -2.43
N ILE A 374 -23.35 -13.50 -2.07
CA ILE A 374 -22.21 -12.93 -2.80
C ILE A 374 -20.95 -13.69 -2.37
N VAL A 375 -20.43 -14.55 -3.23
CA VAL A 375 -19.30 -15.44 -2.93
C VAL A 375 -18.14 -15.23 -3.91
N ASP A 376 -16.97 -15.76 -3.58
CA ASP A 376 -15.82 -15.79 -4.49
C ASP A 376 -16.16 -16.56 -5.77
N VAL A 377 -15.56 -16.14 -6.88
CA VAL A 377 -15.83 -16.68 -8.22
C VAL A 377 -14.55 -17.16 -8.87
N SER A 378 -14.60 -18.34 -9.48
CA SER A 378 -13.51 -18.89 -10.29
C SER A 378 -13.89 -18.80 -11.77
N LEU A 379 -13.05 -18.15 -12.58
CA LEU A 379 -13.23 -18.08 -14.04
C LEU A 379 -13.10 -19.46 -14.72
N ILE A 380 -12.46 -20.42 -14.04
CA ILE A 380 -12.36 -21.81 -14.50
C ILE A 380 -13.73 -22.50 -14.45
N ASP A 381 -14.52 -22.19 -13.41
CA ASP A 381 -15.81 -22.83 -13.15
C ASP A 381 -17.01 -22.05 -13.74
N ASN A 382 -16.78 -20.84 -14.25
CA ASN A 382 -17.84 -19.97 -14.76
C ASN A 382 -17.37 -19.13 -15.98
N PRO A 383 -17.28 -19.73 -17.18
CA PRO A 383 -16.57 -19.17 -18.34
C PRO A 383 -17.37 -18.10 -19.12
N LYS A 384 -18.31 -17.40 -18.47
CA LYS A 384 -19.22 -16.45 -19.15
C LYS A 384 -18.50 -15.34 -19.89
N GLU A 385 -17.29 -15.00 -19.43
CA GLU A 385 -16.39 -14.05 -20.08
C GLU A 385 -15.01 -14.72 -20.22
N ASN A 386 -14.41 -14.69 -21.42
CA ASN A 386 -13.11 -15.32 -21.69
C ASN A 386 -11.95 -14.50 -21.09
N TRP A 387 -11.98 -14.24 -19.78
CA TRP A 387 -11.00 -13.42 -19.07
C TRP A 387 -9.79 -14.20 -18.53
N LYS A 388 -9.76 -15.51 -18.74
CA LYS A 388 -8.65 -16.37 -18.28
C LYS A 388 -7.29 -15.99 -18.89
N ASP A 389 -7.30 -15.39 -20.08
CA ASP A 389 -6.09 -15.06 -20.85
C ASP A 389 -5.72 -13.57 -20.73
N VAL A 390 -6.43 -12.78 -19.91
CA VAL A 390 -6.14 -11.35 -19.70
C VAL A 390 -5.73 -11.08 -18.26
N PHE A 391 -4.95 -10.01 -18.07
CA PHE A 391 -4.58 -9.52 -16.74
C PHE A 391 -5.77 -8.86 -16.05
N ALA A 392 -5.91 -9.07 -14.74
CA ALA A 392 -7.00 -8.51 -13.94
C ALA A 392 -7.01 -6.97 -13.97
N SER A 393 -5.84 -6.33 -14.08
CA SER A 393 -5.70 -4.86 -14.17
C SER A 393 -6.29 -4.26 -15.45
N THR A 394 -6.48 -5.06 -16.49
CA THR A 394 -7.09 -4.60 -17.76
C THR A 394 -8.62 -4.54 -17.71
N ILE A 395 -9.23 -5.08 -16.64
CA ILE A 395 -10.68 -5.09 -16.47
C ILE A 395 -11.15 -3.70 -16.01
N ASN A 396 -11.75 -2.96 -16.94
CA ASN A 396 -12.29 -1.61 -16.72
C ASN A 396 -13.82 -1.52 -16.85
N GLY A 397 -14.49 -2.58 -17.32
CA GLY A 397 -15.94 -2.62 -17.50
C GLY A 397 -16.70 -2.98 -16.23
N LEU A 398 -17.01 -1.99 -15.38
CA LEU A 398 -17.75 -2.20 -14.12
C LEU A 398 -19.07 -2.96 -14.32
N GLU A 399 -19.82 -2.63 -15.38
CA GLU A 399 -21.10 -3.32 -15.71
C GLU A 399 -20.91 -4.82 -16.00
N LYS A 400 -19.81 -5.19 -16.66
CA LYS A 400 -19.50 -6.60 -16.90
C LYS A 400 -19.18 -7.33 -15.60
N VAL A 401 -18.44 -6.70 -14.68
CA VAL A 401 -18.16 -7.28 -13.37
C VAL A 401 -19.43 -7.35 -12.52
N LYS A 402 -20.29 -6.33 -12.54
CA LYS A 402 -21.61 -6.36 -11.90
C LYS A 402 -22.44 -7.56 -12.36
N SER A 403 -22.39 -7.91 -13.65
CA SER A 403 -23.15 -9.03 -14.22
C SER A 403 -22.83 -10.40 -13.58
N ILE A 404 -21.63 -10.56 -13.01
CA ILE A 404 -21.19 -11.78 -12.32
C ILE A 404 -21.98 -12.00 -11.02
N PHE A 405 -22.37 -10.90 -10.36
CA PHE A 405 -23.09 -10.91 -9.08
C PHE A 405 -24.61 -10.75 -9.23
N THR A 406 -25.16 -11.08 -10.41
CA THR A 406 -26.60 -11.01 -10.71
C THR A 406 -27.47 -12.03 -9.97
N LYS A 407 -26.83 -12.98 -9.27
CA LYS A 407 -27.48 -13.84 -8.27
C LYS A 407 -26.72 -13.67 -6.96
N PRO A 408 -27.39 -13.32 -5.86
CA PRO A 408 -28.84 -13.40 -5.61
C PRO A 408 -29.67 -12.24 -6.19
N ASP A 409 -30.94 -12.54 -6.46
CA ASP A 409 -31.93 -11.60 -7.01
C ASP A 409 -32.27 -10.46 -6.02
N LEU A 410 -32.32 -9.22 -6.51
CA LEU A 410 -32.71 -8.02 -5.75
C LEU A 410 -34.22 -7.88 -5.56
N GLN A 411 -35.07 -8.71 -6.21
CA GLN A 411 -36.54 -8.61 -6.13
C GLN A 411 -37.11 -8.56 -4.69
N LYS A 412 -36.39 -9.09 -3.70
CA LYS A 412 -36.82 -9.06 -2.28
C LYS A 412 -36.45 -7.77 -1.54
N LEU A 413 -35.69 -6.87 -2.18
CA LEU A 413 -35.19 -5.61 -1.63
C LEU A 413 -35.68 -4.45 -2.53
N PRO A 414 -36.77 -3.75 -2.16
CA PRO A 414 -37.34 -2.68 -2.98
C PRO A 414 -36.37 -1.50 -3.09
N ASN A 415 -36.30 -0.89 -4.28
CA ASN A 415 -35.43 0.26 -4.58
C ASN A 415 -33.94 0.02 -4.29
N ALA A 416 -33.50 -1.24 -4.36
CA ALA A 416 -32.10 -1.61 -4.16
C ALA A 416 -31.34 -1.77 -5.49
N ASP A 417 -30.08 -1.38 -5.47
CA ASP A 417 -29.06 -1.63 -6.49
C ASP A 417 -27.72 -1.97 -5.78
N PHE A 418 -26.69 -2.35 -6.52
CA PHE A 418 -25.36 -2.53 -5.95
C PHE A 418 -24.26 -1.97 -6.85
N ASN A 419 -23.18 -1.54 -6.21
CA ASN A 419 -21.97 -1.03 -6.85
C ASN A 419 -20.80 -1.97 -6.62
N VAL A 420 -19.80 -1.93 -7.51
CA VAL A 420 -18.59 -2.72 -7.41
C VAL A 420 -17.38 -1.82 -7.50
N ASP A 421 -16.45 -1.97 -6.56
CA ASP A 421 -15.11 -1.37 -6.62
C ASP A 421 -14.08 -2.46 -6.88
N LEU A 422 -13.12 -2.21 -7.77
CA LEU A 422 -12.18 -3.20 -8.25
C LEU A 422 -10.77 -2.94 -7.75
N SER A 423 -10.05 -4.00 -7.39
CA SER A 423 -8.61 -3.97 -7.10
C SER A 423 -7.96 -5.21 -7.69
N ALA A 424 -7.11 -5.02 -8.69
CA ALA A 424 -6.44 -6.11 -9.39
C ALA A 424 -5.14 -6.53 -8.71
N ASP A 425 -4.86 -7.83 -8.74
CA ASP A 425 -3.58 -8.45 -8.40
C ASP A 425 -3.20 -9.42 -9.53
N ASP A 426 -2.46 -8.88 -10.50
CA ASP A 426 -2.02 -9.65 -11.67
C ASP A 426 -1.00 -10.74 -11.32
N LYS A 427 -0.26 -10.59 -10.22
CA LYS A 427 0.71 -11.59 -9.78
C LYS A 427 0.01 -12.89 -9.34
N LEU A 428 -1.08 -12.74 -8.60
CA LEU A 428 -1.91 -13.89 -8.18
C LEU A 428 -2.91 -14.32 -9.26
N GLY A 429 -3.14 -13.50 -10.29
CA GLY A 429 -4.17 -13.73 -11.30
C GLY A 429 -5.57 -13.58 -10.70
N THR A 430 -5.76 -12.56 -9.85
CA THR A 430 -6.99 -12.33 -9.09
C THR A 430 -7.48 -10.89 -9.17
N LEU A 431 -8.79 -10.71 -9.13
CA LEU A 431 -9.45 -9.40 -9.03
C LEU A 431 -10.28 -9.36 -7.74
N ALA A 432 -9.89 -8.55 -6.78
CA ALA A 432 -10.69 -8.28 -5.59
C ALA A 432 -11.83 -7.31 -5.96
N VAL A 433 -13.06 -7.69 -5.61
CA VAL A 433 -14.27 -6.92 -5.88
C VAL A 433 -14.96 -6.58 -4.56
N LYS A 434 -15.13 -5.29 -4.28
CA LYS A 434 -15.94 -4.81 -3.17
C LYS A 434 -17.36 -4.54 -3.68
N VAL A 435 -18.31 -5.43 -3.34
CA VAL A 435 -19.71 -5.31 -3.72
C VAL A 435 -20.47 -4.54 -2.62
N THR A 436 -21.12 -3.44 -2.96
CA THR A 436 -21.80 -2.55 -2.01
C THR A 436 -23.26 -2.37 -2.38
N LEU A 437 -24.17 -2.89 -1.53
CA LEU A 437 -25.61 -2.70 -1.68
C LEU A 437 -26.00 -1.25 -1.34
N THR A 438 -26.81 -0.64 -2.20
CA THR A 438 -27.36 0.71 -2.04
C THR A 438 -28.88 0.64 -2.19
N ALA A 439 -29.63 1.22 -1.26
CA ALA A 439 -31.08 1.35 -1.40
C ALA A 439 -31.56 2.65 -0.77
N ASN A 440 -32.48 3.36 -1.44
CA ASN A 440 -32.95 4.69 -1.01
C ASN A 440 -31.81 5.67 -0.67
N ASN A 441 -30.73 5.68 -1.48
CA ASN A 441 -29.51 6.48 -1.28
C ASN A 441 -28.74 6.20 0.05
N LYS A 442 -29.01 5.07 0.70
CA LYS A 442 -28.29 4.58 1.90
C LYS A 442 -27.42 3.36 1.54
N PHE A 443 -26.33 3.14 2.26
CA PHE A 443 -25.42 2.02 2.05
C PHE A 443 -25.49 1.05 3.22
N TYR A 444 -25.38 -0.25 2.94
CA TYR A 444 -25.60 -1.26 3.96
C TYR A 444 -24.35 -2.12 4.24
N ASP A 445 -24.08 -2.33 5.52
CA ASP A 445 -23.09 -3.30 5.99
C ASP A 445 -23.59 -4.75 5.83
N LEU A 446 -22.73 -5.72 6.17
CA LEU A 446 -23.04 -7.14 6.06
C LEU A 446 -24.18 -7.61 6.98
N ASN A 447 -24.54 -6.82 7.99
CA ASN A 447 -25.61 -7.09 8.95
C ASN A 447 -26.91 -6.33 8.59
N GLY A 448 -26.93 -5.61 7.46
CA GLY A 448 -28.07 -4.81 7.02
C GLY A 448 -28.24 -3.48 7.75
N ASN A 449 -27.23 -2.98 8.47
CA ASN A 449 -27.27 -1.64 9.05
C ASN A 449 -26.87 -0.59 8.01
N ASN A 450 -27.51 0.57 8.07
CA ASN A 450 -27.11 1.74 7.30
C ASN A 450 -25.79 2.29 7.85
N VAL A 451 -24.79 2.42 6.99
CA VAL A 451 -23.43 2.91 7.32
C VAL A 451 -22.91 3.80 6.20
N ASP A 452 -21.76 4.44 6.42
CA ASP A 452 -21.08 5.18 5.37
C ASP A 452 -20.61 4.24 4.24
N GLN A 453 -20.56 4.75 3.00
CA GLN A 453 -20.15 3.99 1.81
C GLN A 453 -18.81 3.23 1.99
N LYS A 454 -17.87 3.80 2.76
CA LYS A 454 -16.57 3.19 3.02
C LYS A 454 -16.67 1.94 3.88
N GLU A 455 -17.61 1.90 4.82
CA GLU A 455 -17.84 0.82 5.78
C GLU A 455 -18.79 -0.25 5.24
N ALA A 456 -19.65 0.11 4.28
CA ALA A 456 -20.54 -0.80 3.59
C ALA A 456 -19.82 -1.79 2.68
N GLY A 457 -20.49 -2.90 2.35
CA GLY A 457 -20.08 -3.82 1.29
C GLY A 457 -19.30 -5.06 1.73
N LYS A 458 -19.22 -6.03 0.81
CA LYS A 458 -18.49 -7.30 0.97
C LYS A 458 -17.33 -7.36 -0.02
N LYS A 459 -16.15 -7.78 0.44
CA LYS A 459 -15.03 -8.10 -0.45
C LYS A 459 -15.11 -9.57 -0.84
N VAL A 460 -15.00 -9.83 -2.13
CA VAL A 460 -14.88 -11.16 -2.72
C VAL A 460 -13.77 -11.16 -3.76
N ILE A 461 -13.30 -12.33 -4.15
CA ILE A 461 -12.21 -12.49 -5.12
C ILE A 461 -12.75 -13.22 -6.35
N ILE A 462 -12.41 -12.68 -7.53
CA ILE A 462 -12.52 -13.39 -8.79
C ILE A 462 -11.13 -13.93 -9.14
N SER A 463 -10.98 -15.26 -9.20
CA SER A 463 -9.72 -15.94 -9.48
C SER A 463 -9.68 -16.57 -10.87
N GLY A 464 -8.48 -16.74 -11.43
CA GLY A 464 -8.25 -17.45 -12.70
C GLY A 464 -7.92 -16.54 -13.88
N PHE A 465 -7.50 -15.30 -13.63
CA PHE A 465 -6.95 -14.40 -14.65
C PHE A 465 -5.52 -14.83 -15.04
N LYS A 466 -5.00 -14.25 -16.14
CA LYS A 466 -3.59 -14.41 -16.53
C LYS A 466 -2.71 -13.91 -15.38
N LYS A 467 -1.74 -14.73 -14.99
CA LYS A 467 -0.74 -14.37 -13.99
C LYS A 467 0.41 -13.62 -14.65
N ASP A 468 0.88 -12.56 -14.01
CA ASP A 468 2.14 -11.92 -14.37
C ASP A 468 3.30 -12.70 -13.74
N THR A 469 3.91 -13.55 -14.56
CA THR A 469 5.06 -14.40 -14.21
C THR A 469 6.38 -13.83 -14.74
N LEU A 470 6.38 -12.60 -15.28
CA LEU A 470 7.53 -12.01 -15.98
C LEU A 470 8.83 -12.13 -15.18
N LYS A 471 8.78 -11.81 -13.88
CA LYS A 471 9.97 -11.87 -13.02
C LYS A 471 10.45 -13.32 -12.83
N GLU A 472 9.54 -14.23 -12.53
CA GLU A 472 9.83 -15.65 -12.32
C GLU A 472 10.36 -16.31 -13.60
N ASP A 473 9.73 -16.05 -14.75
CA ASP A 473 10.11 -16.61 -16.06
C ASP A 473 11.50 -16.14 -16.50
N VAL A 474 11.79 -14.85 -16.32
CA VAL A 474 13.13 -14.30 -16.60
C VAL A 474 14.18 -14.88 -15.67
N THR A 475 13.86 -15.03 -14.37
CA THR A 475 14.77 -15.63 -13.38
C THR A 475 15.08 -17.09 -13.74
N SER A 476 14.04 -17.87 -14.07
CA SER A 476 14.17 -19.26 -14.51
C SER A 476 14.98 -19.35 -15.81
N TRP A 477 14.74 -18.45 -16.78
CA TRP A 477 15.55 -18.42 -18.00
C TRP A 477 17.03 -18.19 -17.76
N TYR A 478 17.40 -17.22 -16.91
CA TYR A 478 18.83 -16.97 -16.59
C TYR A 478 19.49 -18.10 -15.81
N SER A 479 18.73 -18.85 -15.00
CA SER A 479 19.28 -19.88 -14.11
C SER A 479 19.23 -21.29 -14.70
N GLU A 480 18.18 -21.64 -15.42
CA GLU A 480 17.90 -22.99 -15.93
C GLU A 480 18.21 -23.13 -17.43
N ILE A 481 17.91 -22.10 -18.23
CA ILE A 481 18.05 -22.14 -19.70
C ILE A 481 19.42 -21.61 -20.13
N LEU A 482 19.80 -20.43 -19.64
CA LEU A 482 21.06 -19.79 -19.99
C LEU A 482 22.23 -20.37 -19.17
N LYS A 483 22.87 -21.39 -19.73
CA LYS A 483 24.05 -22.04 -19.14
C LYS A 483 25.24 -21.08 -19.03
N ASP A 484 26.07 -21.29 -18.02
CA ASP A 484 27.30 -20.51 -17.80
C ASP A 484 28.34 -20.71 -18.91
N GLU A 485 28.30 -21.87 -19.58
CA GLU A 485 29.10 -22.16 -20.76
C GLU A 485 28.22 -22.69 -21.90
N ILE A 486 28.40 -22.13 -23.09
CA ILE A 486 27.69 -22.56 -24.31
C ILE A 486 28.72 -22.82 -25.42
N LYS A 487 28.69 -24.02 -25.97
CA LYS A 487 29.49 -24.37 -27.14
C LYS A 487 28.84 -23.82 -28.41
N VAL A 488 29.56 -23.00 -29.15
CA VAL A 488 29.16 -22.47 -30.45
C VAL A 488 29.19 -23.60 -31.48
N THR A 489 28.03 -23.88 -32.07
CA THR A 489 27.86 -24.90 -33.13
C THR A 489 27.63 -24.29 -34.51
N ASN A 490 27.39 -22.98 -34.57
CA ASN A 490 27.28 -22.25 -35.84
C ASN A 490 28.62 -22.33 -36.58
N PHE A 491 28.61 -22.85 -37.81
CA PHE A 491 29.82 -23.12 -38.59
C PHE A 491 30.65 -21.86 -38.88
N GLU A 492 30.00 -20.74 -39.23
CA GLU A 492 30.69 -19.49 -39.53
C GLU A 492 31.34 -18.89 -38.29
N LEU A 493 30.65 -18.87 -37.15
CA LEU A 493 31.23 -18.41 -35.88
C LEU A 493 32.35 -19.36 -35.39
N ALA A 494 32.13 -20.67 -35.43
CA ALA A 494 33.06 -21.67 -34.90
C ALA A 494 34.41 -21.68 -35.63
N LYS A 495 34.46 -21.23 -36.89
CA LYS A 495 35.71 -21.11 -37.64
C LYS A 495 36.60 -19.96 -37.18
N LEU A 496 36.03 -18.93 -36.53
CA LEU A 496 36.78 -17.75 -36.17
C LEU A 496 37.72 -18.01 -34.99
N VAL A 497 38.84 -17.31 -35.00
CA VAL A 497 39.65 -17.13 -33.79
C VAL A 497 38.89 -16.18 -32.84
N PRO A 498 38.87 -16.43 -31.52
CA PRO A 498 38.10 -15.65 -30.54
C PRO A 498 38.20 -14.12 -30.67
N SER A 499 39.38 -13.57 -30.95
CA SER A 499 39.57 -12.12 -31.13
C SER A 499 39.00 -11.52 -32.42
N LEU A 500 38.54 -12.35 -33.36
CA LEU A 500 37.82 -11.92 -34.58
C LEU A 500 36.29 -11.93 -34.40
N VAL A 501 35.81 -12.35 -33.23
CA VAL A 501 34.39 -12.30 -32.86
C VAL A 501 34.02 -10.85 -32.57
N THR A 502 32.96 -10.35 -33.20
CA THR A 502 32.41 -9.01 -32.96
C THR A 502 31.00 -9.09 -32.41
N ASN A 503 30.50 -7.99 -31.85
CA ASN A 503 29.11 -7.90 -31.40
C ASN A 503 28.13 -8.12 -32.56
N GLU A 504 28.43 -7.61 -33.75
CA GLU A 504 27.61 -7.82 -34.95
C GLU A 504 27.52 -9.30 -35.31
N LYS A 505 28.65 -10.01 -35.38
CA LYS A 505 28.68 -11.46 -35.67
C LYS A 505 27.92 -12.26 -34.62
N LEU A 506 28.05 -11.92 -33.34
CA LEU A 506 27.27 -12.55 -32.27
C LEU A 506 25.77 -12.29 -32.44
N LYS A 507 25.37 -11.05 -32.69
CA LYS A 507 23.95 -10.69 -32.87
C LYS A 507 23.30 -11.41 -34.07
N GLU A 508 24.05 -11.54 -35.17
CA GLU A 508 23.54 -12.15 -36.40
C GLU A 508 23.49 -13.68 -36.30
N LEU A 509 24.53 -14.30 -35.75
CA LEU A 509 24.76 -15.75 -35.89
C LEU A 509 24.53 -16.55 -34.59
N PHE A 510 24.55 -15.91 -33.42
CA PHE A 510 24.28 -16.55 -32.14
C PHE A 510 22.84 -16.28 -31.70
N LYS A 511 22.02 -17.34 -31.65
CA LYS A 511 20.61 -17.27 -31.27
C LYS A 511 20.35 -18.11 -30.03
N LEU A 512 19.58 -17.56 -29.10
CA LEU A 512 19.15 -18.22 -27.88
C LEU A 512 17.63 -18.40 -27.89
N ASN A 513 17.13 -19.47 -27.31
CA ASN A 513 15.70 -19.65 -27.08
C ASN A 513 15.26 -18.68 -26.00
N LEU A 514 14.18 -17.92 -26.26
CA LEU A 514 13.64 -16.94 -25.32
C LEU A 514 12.55 -17.58 -24.43
N PRO A 515 12.27 -16.99 -23.24
CA PRO A 515 11.06 -17.31 -22.49
C PRO A 515 9.81 -17.23 -23.36
N GLU A 516 8.95 -18.24 -23.30
CA GLU A 516 7.67 -18.25 -24.03
C GLU A 516 6.63 -17.36 -23.33
N GLY A 517 5.68 -16.81 -24.10
CA GLY A 517 4.53 -16.07 -23.56
C GLY A 517 4.80 -14.62 -23.10
N ILE A 518 6.01 -14.11 -23.34
CA ILE A 518 6.42 -12.73 -23.05
C ILE A 518 6.58 -11.97 -24.36
N ASP A 519 5.72 -10.98 -24.59
CA ASP A 519 5.76 -10.16 -25.79
C ASP A 519 6.97 -9.20 -25.80
N ASP A 520 7.44 -8.88 -27.02
CA ASP A 520 8.53 -7.94 -27.33
C ASP A 520 9.87 -8.22 -26.61
N LEU A 521 10.16 -9.50 -26.34
CA LEU A 521 11.39 -9.92 -25.70
C LEU A 521 12.49 -10.23 -26.72
N GLU A 522 13.69 -9.72 -26.49
CA GLU A 522 14.89 -9.95 -27.31
C GLU A 522 16.11 -10.23 -26.42
N THR A 523 17.15 -10.86 -26.99
CA THR A 523 18.47 -10.97 -26.35
C THR A 523 19.45 -10.00 -26.96
N GLU A 524 20.15 -9.28 -26.10
CA GLU A 524 21.35 -8.52 -26.44
C GLU A 524 22.58 -9.26 -25.93
N VAL A 525 23.53 -9.56 -26.82
CA VAL A 525 24.79 -10.23 -26.49
C VAL A 525 25.93 -9.26 -26.75
N THR A 526 26.70 -8.98 -25.70
CA THR A 526 27.84 -8.05 -25.76
C THR A 526 29.13 -8.78 -25.40
N LEU A 527 30.13 -8.68 -26.26
CA LEU A 527 31.47 -9.22 -26.05
C LEU A 527 32.22 -8.47 -24.94
N ILE A 528 32.85 -9.23 -24.04
CA ILE A 528 33.75 -8.70 -23.02
C ILE A 528 35.18 -8.78 -23.57
N LYS A 529 35.67 -7.66 -24.10
CA LYS A 529 36.91 -7.61 -24.89
C LYS A 529 38.16 -8.06 -24.12
N ASP A 530 38.22 -7.80 -22.83
CA ASP A 530 39.39 -8.11 -21.98
C ASP A 530 39.45 -9.60 -21.58
N GLU A 531 38.42 -10.39 -21.91
CA GLU A 531 38.30 -11.80 -21.54
C GLU A 531 38.21 -12.71 -22.78
N ILE A 532 38.91 -12.35 -23.84
CA ILE A 532 39.06 -13.15 -25.05
C ILE A 532 40.26 -14.10 -24.89
N ASN A 533 40.04 -15.41 -25.06
CA ASN A 533 41.10 -16.41 -24.99
C ASN A 533 41.32 -17.10 -26.34
N ASN A 534 42.26 -16.55 -27.12
CA ASN A 534 42.64 -17.10 -28.43
C ASN A 534 43.25 -18.50 -28.35
N TYR A 535 43.90 -18.88 -27.24
CA TYR A 535 44.56 -20.18 -27.12
C TYR A 535 43.59 -21.31 -26.79
N GLU A 536 42.55 -21.03 -26.00
CA GLU A 536 41.51 -22.01 -25.62
C GLU A 536 40.32 -22.02 -26.60
N GLY A 537 40.18 -21.01 -27.47
CA GLY A 537 39.05 -20.95 -28.40
C GLY A 537 37.76 -20.51 -27.71
N SER A 538 37.86 -19.54 -26.79
CA SER A 538 36.73 -19.07 -25.97
C SER A 538 36.66 -17.54 -25.84
N VAL A 539 35.45 -17.03 -25.67
CA VAL A 539 35.18 -15.61 -25.32
C VAL A 539 34.19 -15.54 -24.18
N LYS A 540 34.27 -14.53 -23.32
CA LYS A 540 33.15 -14.18 -22.44
C LYS A 540 32.24 -13.15 -23.07
N VAL A 541 30.94 -13.37 -22.90
CA VAL A 541 29.90 -12.45 -23.36
C VAL A 541 28.94 -12.18 -22.23
N LYS A 542 28.38 -10.97 -22.24
CA LYS A 542 27.28 -10.57 -21.39
C LYS A 542 25.98 -10.70 -22.17
N VAL A 543 25.09 -11.57 -21.71
CA VAL A 543 23.78 -11.79 -22.31
C VAL A 543 22.74 -11.06 -21.47
N THR A 544 21.96 -10.19 -22.10
CA THR A 544 20.92 -9.38 -21.45
C THR A 544 19.59 -9.59 -22.16
N LEU A 545 18.55 -9.97 -21.42
CA LEU A 545 17.18 -9.92 -21.91
C LEU A 545 16.69 -8.46 -21.93
N VAL A 546 16.02 -8.09 -23.02
CA VAL A 546 15.49 -6.75 -23.26
C VAL A 546 14.03 -6.88 -23.69
N GLN A 547 13.13 -6.14 -23.03
CA GLN A 547 11.73 -6.04 -23.43
C GLN A 547 11.43 -4.64 -23.99
N SER A 548 10.78 -4.60 -25.16
CA SER A 548 10.38 -3.36 -25.86
C SER A 548 11.50 -2.32 -25.96
N GLN A 549 12.75 -2.80 -26.12
CA GLN A 549 13.99 -2.01 -26.26
C GLN A 549 14.36 -1.06 -25.09
N THR A 550 13.57 -1.02 -24.01
CA THR A 550 13.68 -0.01 -22.95
C THR A 550 13.81 -0.61 -21.55
N LYS A 551 13.39 -1.86 -21.37
CA LYS A 551 13.46 -2.59 -20.10
C LYS A 551 14.52 -3.67 -20.19
N TYR A 552 15.49 -3.62 -19.29
CA TYR A 552 16.60 -4.58 -19.24
C TYR A 552 16.47 -5.43 -17.98
N PHE A 553 16.72 -6.73 -18.07
CA PHE A 553 16.53 -7.62 -16.92
C PHE A 553 17.83 -8.03 -16.27
N LYS A 554 17.87 -7.94 -14.93
CA LYS A 554 18.85 -8.63 -14.08
C LYS A 554 18.56 -10.13 -14.02
N THR A 555 19.53 -10.89 -13.50
CA THR A 555 19.42 -12.35 -13.35
C THR A 555 18.34 -12.81 -12.37
N ASP A 556 17.92 -11.94 -11.44
CA ASP A 556 16.83 -12.17 -10.49
C ASP A 556 15.46 -11.67 -11.00
N GLY A 557 15.38 -11.38 -12.31
CA GLY A 557 14.18 -10.90 -12.99
C GLY A 557 13.82 -9.43 -12.73
N GLN A 558 14.61 -8.69 -11.94
CA GLN A 558 14.36 -7.27 -11.74
C GLN A 558 14.62 -6.47 -13.02
N ILE A 559 13.75 -5.49 -13.29
CA ILE A 559 13.89 -4.56 -14.39
C ILE A 559 14.83 -3.43 -13.99
N VAL A 560 15.77 -3.08 -14.86
CA VAL A 560 16.56 -1.85 -14.78
C VAL A 560 16.35 -0.99 -16.01
N ALA A 561 16.40 0.33 -15.79
CA ALA A 561 16.33 1.33 -16.85
C ALA A 561 17.64 1.37 -17.64
N LEU A 562 17.58 1.93 -18.86
CA LEU A 562 18.71 2.06 -19.78
C LEU A 562 19.98 2.66 -19.15
N ALA A 563 19.84 3.66 -18.28
CA ALA A 563 20.96 4.31 -17.60
C ALA A 563 21.80 3.36 -16.73
N ASN A 564 21.18 2.28 -16.22
CA ASN A 564 21.82 1.27 -15.36
C ASN A 564 21.94 -0.08 -16.08
N LYS A 565 21.97 -0.09 -17.41
CA LYS A 565 22.10 -1.32 -18.22
C LYS A 565 23.34 -2.15 -17.87
N SER A 566 24.38 -1.53 -17.32
CA SER A 566 25.57 -2.22 -16.79
C SER A 566 25.25 -3.25 -15.70
N ASP A 567 24.11 -3.13 -15.02
CA ASP A 567 23.72 -4.02 -13.91
C ASP A 567 22.82 -5.18 -14.37
N ALA A 568 22.32 -5.13 -15.61
CA ALA A 568 21.47 -6.17 -16.20
C ALA A 568 22.30 -7.34 -16.72
N GLY A 569 21.66 -8.48 -17.02
CA GLY A 569 22.31 -9.57 -17.76
C GLY A 569 23.18 -10.52 -16.94
N LYS A 570 23.63 -11.58 -17.61
CA LYS A 570 24.50 -12.63 -17.09
C LYS A 570 25.75 -12.75 -17.95
N THR A 571 26.91 -12.86 -17.33
CA THR A 571 28.15 -13.19 -18.04
C THR A 571 28.25 -14.70 -18.21
N ILE A 572 28.49 -15.15 -19.44
CA ILE A 572 28.70 -16.55 -19.79
C ILE A 572 29.95 -16.70 -20.66
N THR A 573 30.44 -17.93 -20.79
CA THR A 573 31.56 -18.28 -21.65
C THR A 573 31.04 -18.97 -22.91
N LEU A 574 31.42 -18.46 -24.08
CA LEU A 574 31.19 -19.13 -25.35
C LEU A 574 32.46 -19.89 -25.74
N THR A 575 32.34 -21.20 -25.98
CA THR A 575 33.45 -22.08 -26.37
C THR A 575 33.24 -22.67 -27.76
N GLY A 576 34.26 -23.30 -28.35
CA GLY A 576 34.15 -23.97 -29.66
C GLY A 576 34.54 -23.11 -30.86
N PHE A 577 35.13 -21.94 -30.64
CA PHE A 577 35.85 -21.18 -31.66
C PHE A 577 37.16 -21.88 -32.05
N SER A 578 37.72 -21.58 -33.23
CA SER A 578 39.01 -22.13 -33.65
C SER A 578 40.13 -21.54 -32.78
N PRO A 579 40.78 -22.33 -31.91
CA PRO A 579 41.88 -21.81 -31.11
C PRO A 579 43.13 -21.58 -31.99
N LEU A 580 43.97 -20.62 -31.61
CA LEU A 580 45.27 -20.39 -32.26
C LEU A 580 46.16 -21.64 -32.21
N THR A 581 46.05 -22.43 -31.12
CA THR A 581 46.76 -23.72 -30.96
C THR A 581 46.39 -24.75 -32.03
N ARG A 582 45.23 -24.65 -32.67
CA ARG A 582 44.89 -25.49 -33.83
C ARG A 582 45.89 -25.23 -34.97
N TYR A 583 46.10 -23.96 -35.32
CA TYR A 583 47.04 -23.58 -36.37
C TYR A 583 48.46 -23.99 -36.01
N GLU A 584 48.88 -23.77 -34.76
CA GLU A 584 50.22 -24.18 -34.31
C GLU A 584 50.46 -25.70 -34.45
N ASN A 585 49.47 -26.51 -34.09
CA ASN A 585 49.52 -27.96 -34.24
C ASN A 585 49.47 -28.42 -35.71
N GLU A 586 48.64 -27.78 -36.55
CA GLU A 586 48.55 -28.08 -37.98
C GLU A 586 49.85 -27.72 -38.73
N ALA A 587 50.45 -26.58 -38.38
CA ALA A 587 51.75 -26.15 -38.92
C ALA A 587 52.86 -27.13 -38.53
N LEU A 588 52.96 -27.51 -37.26
CA LEU A 588 53.94 -28.48 -36.79
C LEU A 588 53.81 -29.82 -37.55
N LYS A 589 52.59 -30.36 -37.65
CA LYS A 589 52.32 -31.59 -38.40
C LYS A 589 52.69 -31.48 -39.88
N TRP A 590 52.49 -30.32 -40.49
CA TRP A 590 52.90 -30.10 -41.88
C TRP A 590 54.42 -30.11 -42.03
N TYR A 591 55.14 -29.41 -41.15
CA TYR A 591 56.60 -29.42 -41.13
C TYR A 591 57.19 -30.81 -40.81
N GLU A 592 56.56 -31.59 -39.94
CA GLU A 592 56.94 -32.99 -39.65
C GLU A 592 56.76 -33.92 -40.85
N LYS A 593 55.70 -33.72 -41.64
CA LYS A 593 55.49 -34.45 -42.91
C LYS A 593 56.51 -34.08 -43.96
N MET A 594 57.11 -32.90 -43.87
CA MET A 594 58.15 -32.43 -44.78
C MET A 594 59.50 -33.09 -44.48
N GLN A 595 59.62 -34.36 -44.88
CA GLN A 595 60.85 -35.16 -44.70
C GLN A 595 61.95 -34.83 -45.72
N ALA A 596 61.60 -34.26 -46.87
CA ALA A 596 62.57 -33.92 -47.89
C ALA A 596 63.40 -32.69 -47.44
N THR A 597 64.70 -32.87 -47.24
CA THR A 597 65.66 -31.77 -47.14
C THR A 597 66.19 -31.37 -48.50
N GLU A 598 65.98 -32.21 -49.52
CA GLU A 598 66.44 -32.01 -50.88
C GLU A 598 65.32 -32.27 -51.88
N ILE A 599 65.19 -31.39 -52.87
CA ILE A 599 64.23 -31.53 -53.97
C ILE A 599 65.00 -31.52 -55.29
N ASN A 600 64.88 -32.62 -56.03
CA ASN A 600 65.40 -32.70 -57.40
C ASN A 600 64.35 -32.22 -58.39
N LEU A 601 64.77 -31.32 -59.28
CA LEU A 601 63.94 -30.79 -60.34
C LEU A 601 63.89 -31.73 -61.56
N SER A 602 62.84 -31.57 -62.36
CA SER A 602 62.66 -32.23 -63.66
C SER A 602 63.29 -31.43 -64.80
N ASP A 603 63.55 -32.06 -65.94
CA ASP A 603 64.34 -31.54 -67.07
C ASP A 603 63.95 -30.14 -67.60
N ASN A 604 62.68 -29.73 -67.45
CA ASN A 604 62.23 -28.41 -67.88
C ASN A 604 62.47 -27.31 -66.83
N GLU A 605 62.73 -27.66 -65.58
CA GLU A 605 63.01 -26.73 -64.49
C GLU A 605 64.51 -26.61 -64.25
N THR A 606 65.28 -27.63 -64.66
CA THR A 606 66.74 -27.63 -64.60
C THR A 606 67.36 -26.53 -65.43
N MET A 607 66.62 -25.93 -66.38
CA MET A 607 67.16 -24.91 -67.27
C MET A 607 67.55 -23.60 -66.59
N TYR A 608 67.07 -23.28 -65.38
CA TYR A 608 67.39 -22.02 -64.66
C TYR A 608 68.71 -22.12 -63.88
N LEU A 609 69.48 -21.02 -63.78
CA LEU A 609 70.55 -20.92 -62.79
C LEU A 609 69.94 -20.64 -61.40
N PRO A 610 70.55 -21.12 -60.31
CA PRO A 610 70.13 -20.79 -58.95
C PRO A 610 69.91 -19.29 -58.70
N SER A 611 70.82 -18.43 -59.15
CA SER A 611 70.75 -16.98 -58.92
C SER A 611 69.61 -16.28 -59.66
N GLU A 612 69.10 -16.88 -60.74
CA GLU A 612 68.00 -16.35 -61.54
C GLU A 612 66.63 -16.62 -60.93
N VAL A 613 66.53 -17.62 -60.04
CA VAL A 613 65.23 -18.03 -59.50
C VAL A 613 64.63 -16.93 -58.62
N LYS A 614 65.46 -16.08 -58.01
CA LYS A 614 65.00 -14.93 -57.21
C LYS A 614 64.89 -13.67 -58.06
N THR A 615 63.68 -13.12 -58.08
CA THR A 615 63.36 -11.79 -58.61
C THR A 615 63.23 -10.77 -57.48
N LYS A 616 63.10 -9.48 -57.82
CA LYS A 616 62.76 -8.41 -56.86
C LYS A 616 61.44 -8.67 -56.11
N HIS A 617 60.56 -9.53 -56.64
CA HIS A 617 59.24 -9.86 -56.09
C HIS A 617 59.16 -11.27 -55.49
N GLY A 618 60.30 -11.91 -55.20
CA GLY A 618 60.38 -13.29 -54.69
C GLY A 618 60.76 -14.29 -55.78
N LEU A 619 60.48 -15.58 -55.57
CA LEU A 619 60.76 -16.61 -56.57
C LEU A 619 59.93 -16.37 -57.85
N ILE A 620 60.47 -16.74 -59.01
CA ILE A 620 59.71 -16.73 -60.27
C ILE A 620 58.42 -17.55 -60.08
N SER A 621 57.25 -16.99 -60.40
CA SER A 621 55.95 -17.62 -60.09
C SER A 621 55.78 -19.03 -60.66
N SER A 622 56.29 -19.28 -61.88
CA SER A 622 56.26 -20.61 -62.50
C SER A 622 57.15 -21.62 -61.77
N PHE A 623 58.26 -21.16 -61.17
CA PHE A 623 59.10 -21.98 -60.32
C PHE A 623 58.43 -22.26 -58.97
N LYS A 624 57.84 -21.23 -58.34
CA LYS A 624 57.10 -21.33 -57.08
C LYS A 624 55.98 -22.39 -57.15
N GLN A 625 55.13 -22.31 -58.18
CA GLN A 625 54.00 -23.24 -58.35
C GLN A 625 54.44 -24.71 -58.47
N LYS A 626 55.49 -24.98 -59.24
CA LYS A 626 55.99 -26.36 -59.42
C LYS A 626 56.69 -26.89 -58.18
N LEU A 627 57.39 -26.01 -57.46
CA LEU A 627 57.96 -26.34 -56.17
C LEU A 627 56.85 -26.72 -55.17
N GLU A 628 55.77 -25.94 -55.09
CA GLU A 628 54.59 -26.23 -54.26
C GLU A 628 53.97 -27.60 -54.56
N MET A 629 53.95 -28.03 -55.83
CA MET A 629 53.47 -29.38 -56.22
C MET A 629 54.34 -30.53 -55.69
N LYS A 630 55.59 -30.27 -55.31
CA LYS A 630 56.50 -31.26 -54.72
C LYS A 630 56.46 -31.27 -53.20
N LEU A 631 55.72 -30.36 -52.58
CA LEU A 631 55.58 -30.22 -51.12
C LEU A 631 54.27 -30.89 -50.63
N PRO A 632 54.16 -31.22 -49.32
CA PRO A 632 52.90 -31.69 -48.76
C PRO A 632 51.80 -30.63 -48.94
N ASN A 633 50.56 -31.10 -49.17
CA ASN A 633 49.39 -30.22 -49.26
C ASN A 633 49.29 -29.32 -48.01
N LEU A 634 49.03 -28.03 -48.23
CA LEU A 634 48.89 -27.05 -47.15
C LEU A 634 47.61 -27.32 -46.34
N PRO A 635 47.64 -27.17 -45.00
CA PRO A 635 46.42 -27.19 -44.20
C PRO A 635 45.50 -26.01 -44.56
N GLU A 636 44.21 -26.14 -44.26
CA GLU A 636 43.22 -25.09 -44.54
C GLU A 636 43.58 -23.79 -43.80
N GLY A 637 43.56 -22.66 -44.51
CA GLY A 637 43.89 -21.35 -43.94
C GLY A 637 45.38 -21.01 -43.90
N PHE A 638 46.25 -21.88 -44.43
CA PHE A 638 47.68 -21.61 -44.56
C PHE A 638 48.08 -21.17 -45.97
N ILE A 639 49.09 -20.31 -46.02
CA ILE A 639 49.79 -19.86 -47.22
C ILE A 639 51.27 -20.23 -47.06
N LEU A 640 51.90 -20.66 -48.14
CA LEU A 640 53.33 -20.92 -48.16
C LEU A 640 54.12 -19.75 -48.75
N ASP A 641 55.14 -19.35 -48.01
CA ASP A 641 56.11 -18.36 -48.44
C ASP A 641 57.55 -18.90 -48.41
N PHE A 642 58.44 -18.22 -49.14
CA PHE A 642 59.79 -18.69 -49.40
C PHE A 642 60.81 -17.57 -49.23
N ASP A 643 61.83 -17.83 -48.41
CA ASP A 643 63.00 -16.96 -48.29
C ASP A 643 64.22 -17.59 -48.95
N LEU A 644 64.88 -16.87 -49.86
CA LEU A 644 66.16 -17.33 -50.41
C LEU A 644 67.26 -17.27 -49.33
N VAL A 645 67.94 -18.38 -49.12
CA VAL A 645 69.13 -18.48 -48.25
C VAL A 645 70.40 -18.32 -49.08
N ASN A 646 70.57 -19.18 -50.09
CA ASN A 646 71.77 -19.23 -50.91
C ASN A 646 71.45 -19.65 -52.35
N ALA A 647 72.19 -19.13 -53.32
CA ALA A 647 72.07 -19.49 -54.73
C ALA A 647 73.46 -19.73 -55.30
N ASN A 648 73.82 -20.98 -55.57
CA ASN A 648 75.15 -21.37 -56.00
C ASN A 648 75.16 -21.85 -57.45
N ASP A 649 75.42 -20.92 -58.37
CA ASP A 649 75.48 -21.22 -59.81
C ASP A 649 76.63 -22.16 -60.22
N ALA A 650 77.63 -22.37 -59.36
CA ALA A 650 78.71 -23.32 -59.65
C ALA A 650 78.29 -24.76 -59.35
N THR A 651 77.56 -24.99 -58.25
CA THR A 651 77.10 -26.33 -57.85
C THR A 651 75.73 -26.69 -58.40
N ALA A 652 75.00 -25.72 -58.96
CA ALA A 652 73.61 -25.86 -59.39
C ALA A 652 72.64 -26.17 -58.23
N GLU A 653 72.88 -25.52 -57.10
CA GLU A 653 72.11 -25.71 -55.87
C GLU A 653 71.50 -24.38 -55.40
N LEU A 654 70.24 -24.45 -55.00
CA LEU A 654 69.48 -23.32 -54.47
C LEU A 654 68.95 -23.69 -53.08
N GLU A 655 69.32 -22.94 -52.06
CA GLU A 655 68.86 -23.13 -50.70
C GLU A 655 67.79 -22.09 -50.35
N ILE A 656 66.65 -22.58 -49.88
CA ILE A 656 65.51 -21.73 -49.49
C ILE A 656 64.93 -22.17 -48.15
N ASN A 657 64.30 -21.23 -47.46
CA ASN A 657 63.53 -21.47 -46.25
C ASN A 657 62.03 -21.50 -46.57
N LEU A 658 61.34 -22.52 -46.05
CA LEU A 658 59.89 -22.67 -46.12
C LEU A 658 59.22 -22.00 -44.91
N ILE A 659 58.29 -21.08 -45.16
CA ILE A 659 57.58 -20.32 -44.12
C ILE A 659 56.08 -20.53 -44.30
N LEU A 660 55.46 -21.23 -43.36
CA LEU A 660 54.01 -21.27 -43.25
C LEU A 660 53.51 -19.96 -42.65
N LYS A 661 52.50 -19.38 -43.31
CA LYS A 661 51.78 -18.20 -42.88
C LYS A 661 50.29 -18.52 -42.75
N ALA A 662 49.62 -17.90 -41.80
CA ALA A 662 48.16 -17.84 -41.75
C ALA A 662 47.75 -16.39 -41.64
N ASP A 663 46.93 -15.93 -42.57
CA ASP A 663 46.35 -14.59 -42.52
C ASP A 663 45.07 -14.67 -41.67
N LEU A 664 45.10 -14.03 -40.50
CA LEU A 664 43.99 -13.99 -39.56
C LEU A 664 43.31 -12.62 -39.57
N GLU A 665 43.14 -12.06 -40.78
CA GLU A 665 42.46 -10.79 -41.03
C GLU A 665 43.05 -9.64 -40.18
N THR A 666 42.26 -9.08 -39.27
CA THR A 666 42.64 -7.92 -38.44
C THR A 666 43.71 -8.25 -37.41
N LEU A 667 43.96 -9.53 -37.12
CA LEU A 667 45.08 -9.94 -36.26
C LEU A 667 46.42 -9.94 -37.01
N GLY A 668 46.38 -9.76 -38.33
CA GLY A 668 47.55 -9.79 -39.20
C GLY A 668 48.02 -11.20 -39.54
N SER A 669 49.09 -11.24 -40.32
CA SER A 669 49.75 -12.48 -40.73
C SER A 669 50.57 -13.07 -39.59
N TYR A 670 50.34 -14.35 -39.30
CA TYR A 670 51.17 -15.12 -38.38
C TYR A 670 52.12 -16.01 -39.17
N ASN A 671 53.38 -15.99 -38.77
CA ASN A 671 54.40 -16.95 -39.20
C ASN A 671 54.53 -18.05 -38.14
N PHE A 672 54.76 -19.28 -38.59
CA PHE A 672 54.83 -20.46 -37.71
C PHE A 672 56.26 -21.01 -37.66
N ASP A 673 56.77 -21.25 -36.45
CA ASP A 673 58.08 -21.84 -36.21
C ASP A 673 58.10 -23.30 -36.67
N ALA A 674 59.09 -23.67 -37.49
CA ALA A 674 59.16 -24.99 -38.10
C ALA A 674 59.48 -26.13 -37.13
N THR A 675 59.98 -25.82 -35.93
CA THR A 675 60.38 -26.83 -34.92
C THR A 675 59.34 -26.99 -33.82
N THR A 676 58.71 -25.89 -33.42
CA THR A 676 57.77 -25.87 -32.30
C THR A 676 56.31 -25.71 -32.73
N GLY A 677 56.08 -25.30 -33.99
CA GLY A 677 54.76 -24.90 -34.49
C GLY A 677 54.27 -23.57 -33.93
N LYS A 678 54.98 -22.94 -32.98
CA LYS A 678 54.51 -21.71 -32.33
C LYS A 678 54.35 -20.58 -33.32
N SER A 679 53.27 -19.84 -33.16
CA SER A 679 52.91 -18.72 -34.00
C SER A 679 53.56 -17.42 -33.54
N SER A 680 53.87 -16.52 -34.47
CA SER A 680 54.36 -15.17 -34.18
C SER A 680 53.89 -14.20 -35.26
N LEU A 681 53.56 -12.96 -34.87
CA LEU A 681 53.18 -11.93 -35.84
C LEU A 681 54.34 -11.65 -36.81
N GLU A 682 54.04 -11.52 -38.11
CA GLU A 682 55.03 -11.31 -39.16
C GLU A 682 55.94 -10.09 -38.93
N ASN A 683 55.42 -9.03 -38.30
CA ASN A 683 56.17 -7.79 -38.03
C ASN A 683 56.88 -7.78 -36.66
N ASN A 684 56.82 -8.87 -35.90
CA ASN A 684 57.45 -8.92 -34.59
C ASN A 684 58.93 -9.29 -34.71
N LEU A 685 59.79 -8.26 -34.71
CA LEU A 685 61.25 -8.37 -34.86
C LEU A 685 61.95 -9.14 -33.71
N GLU A 686 61.26 -9.40 -32.60
CA GLU A 686 61.85 -10.03 -31.41
C GLU A 686 61.94 -11.56 -31.49
N ASN A 687 61.17 -12.22 -32.38
CA ASN A 687 61.18 -13.68 -32.48
C ASN A 687 62.01 -14.15 -33.67
N THR A 688 63.13 -14.80 -33.39
CA THR A 688 63.86 -15.60 -34.38
C THR A 688 63.10 -16.89 -34.63
N LEU A 689 62.25 -16.90 -35.65
CA LEU A 689 61.56 -18.10 -36.12
C LEU A 689 62.58 -19.11 -36.67
N HIS A 690 62.53 -20.36 -36.19
CA HIS A 690 63.22 -21.46 -36.84
C HIS A 690 62.50 -21.76 -38.16
N LYS A 691 63.24 -21.69 -39.26
CA LYS A 691 62.72 -21.95 -40.60
C LYS A 691 63.19 -23.33 -41.05
N LYS A 692 62.36 -24.02 -41.84
CA LYS A 692 62.76 -25.28 -42.47
C LYS A 692 63.48 -24.97 -43.78
N SER A 693 64.78 -25.22 -43.83
CA SER A 693 65.57 -25.07 -45.06
C SER A 693 65.48 -26.31 -45.94
N ILE A 694 65.40 -26.12 -47.24
CA ILE A 694 65.52 -27.17 -48.25
C ILE A 694 66.51 -26.76 -49.34
N THR A 695 67.20 -27.75 -49.91
CA THR A 695 68.11 -27.57 -51.04
C THR A 695 67.44 -28.08 -52.31
N ILE A 696 67.27 -27.20 -53.29
CA ILE A 696 66.83 -27.56 -54.62
C ILE A 696 68.06 -27.83 -55.48
N LYS A 697 68.11 -29.03 -56.06
CA LYS A 697 69.24 -29.53 -56.84
C LYS A 697 68.84 -29.75 -58.31
N ASN A 698 69.86 -30.02 -59.13
CA ASN A 698 69.75 -30.21 -60.58
C ASN A 698 69.29 -28.95 -61.32
N LEU A 699 69.64 -27.76 -60.82
CA LEU A 699 69.54 -26.54 -61.64
C LEU A 699 70.66 -26.51 -62.70
N THR A 700 70.69 -25.49 -63.54
CA THR A 700 71.77 -25.33 -64.51
C THR A 700 73.01 -24.81 -63.80
N LYS A 701 74.17 -25.39 -64.08
CA LYS A 701 75.45 -24.81 -63.68
C LYS A 701 75.82 -23.69 -64.64
N LYS A 702 76.52 -22.68 -64.14
CA LYS A 702 77.09 -21.60 -64.95
C LYS A 702 77.94 -22.14 -66.12
N THR A 703 78.72 -23.20 -65.92
CA THR A 703 79.52 -23.84 -66.96
C THR A 703 78.69 -24.55 -68.02
N ASP A 704 77.48 -24.97 -67.66
CA ASP A 704 76.64 -25.82 -68.48
C ASP A 704 75.52 -25.01 -69.17
N PHE A 705 75.47 -23.69 -68.95
CA PHE A 705 74.44 -22.80 -69.50
C PHE A 705 74.26 -22.96 -71.01
N ALA A 706 75.36 -23.14 -71.74
CA ALA A 706 75.31 -23.35 -73.18
C ALA A 706 74.36 -24.49 -73.58
N SER A 707 74.32 -25.58 -72.81
CA SER A 707 73.53 -26.77 -73.08
C SER A 707 72.01 -26.57 -72.94
N VAL A 708 71.58 -25.49 -72.29
CA VAL A 708 70.16 -25.17 -72.04
C VAL A 708 69.72 -23.84 -72.64
N ALA A 709 70.65 -23.00 -73.07
CA ALA A 709 70.37 -21.66 -73.58
C ALA A 709 69.36 -21.65 -74.73
N TYR A 710 69.44 -22.62 -75.65
CA TYR A 710 68.47 -22.77 -76.74
C TYR A 710 67.10 -23.24 -76.24
N LYS A 711 67.04 -24.21 -75.31
CA LYS A 711 65.79 -24.70 -74.70
C LYS A 711 65.00 -23.55 -74.06
N ARG A 712 65.70 -22.60 -73.43
CA ARG A 712 65.09 -21.41 -72.82
C ARG A 712 64.36 -20.52 -73.82
N LEU A 713 64.77 -20.48 -75.09
CA LEU A 713 64.12 -19.65 -76.10
C LEU A 713 62.66 -20.05 -76.35
N LYS A 714 62.27 -21.30 -76.06
CA LYS A 714 60.86 -21.73 -76.09
C LYS A 714 59.99 -20.94 -75.12
N ASN A 715 60.54 -20.60 -73.95
CA ASN A 715 59.84 -19.91 -72.87
C ASN A 715 60.05 -18.39 -72.90
N SER A 716 60.80 -17.89 -73.89
CA SER A 716 61.15 -16.48 -74.03
C SER A 716 60.50 -15.90 -75.27
N TYR A 717 59.80 -14.78 -75.13
CA TYR A 717 59.33 -14.01 -76.28
C TYR A 717 60.49 -13.22 -76.87
N PHE A 718 61.00 -13.63 -78.04
CA PHE A 718 61.91 -12.81 -78.83
C PHE A 718 61.10 -12.06 -79.91
N PRO A 719 61.02 -10.72 -79.86
CA PRO A 719 60.27 -9.98 -80.86
C PRO A 719 60.95 -10.10 -82.22
N THR A 720 60.16 -10.46 -83.22
CA THR A 720 60.67 -10.68 -84.57
C THR A 720 60.21 -9.60 -85.56
N THR A 721 59.73 -8.45 -85.09
CA THR A 721 59.27 -7.37 -85.96
C THR A 721 59.88 -6.02 -85.61
N PHE A 722 59.91 -5.07 -86.56
CA PHE A 722 60.32 -3.68 -86.29
C PHE A 722 59.22 -2.83 -85.61
N ASN A 723 58.17 -3.46 -85.05
CA ASN A 723 57.06 -2.74 -84.45
C ASN A 723 57.35 -2.37 -82.99
N LEU A 724 57.97 -1.21 -82.80
CA LEU A 724 58.26 -0.68 -81.46
C LEU A 724 57.00 -0.47 -80.60
N LYS A 725 55.84 -0.19 -81.19
CA LYS A 725 54.60 0.06 -80.40
C LYS A 725 54.04 -1.20 -79.72
N ALA A 726 54.36 -2.40 -80.22
CA ALA A 726 53.84 -3.67 -79.70
C ALA A 726 54.66 -4.20 -78.50
N ASP A 727 55.86 -3.68 -78.28
CA ASP A 727 56.89 -4.33 -77.47
C ASP A 727 57.09 -3.63 -76.13
N LEU A 728 56.53 -4.11 -75.01
CA LEU A 728 56.55 -3.39 -73.72
C LEU A 728 57.92 -2.88 -73.20
N TRP A 729 59.04 -3.44 -73.67
CA TRP A 729 60.40 -3.14 -73.20
C TRP A 729 60.99 -1.79 -73.70
N HIS A 730 60.49 -1.20 -74.80
CA HIS A 730 61.01 0.11 -75.28
C HIS A 730 60.67 1.26 -74.32
N LYS A 731 59.66 1.08 -73.45
CA LYS A 731 59.23 2.09 -72.47
C LYS A 731 60.25 2.30 -71.34
N SER A 732 61.12 1.33 -71.07
CA SER A 732 62.17 1.43 -70.04
C SER A 732 63.50 2.02 -70.54
N LEU A 733 63.64 2.26 -71.85
CA LEU A 733 64.81 2.94 -72.41
C LEU A 733 64.77 4.44 -72.09
N TRP A 734 65.94 5.05 -71.91
CA TRP A 734 66.05 6.51 -71.89
C TRP A 734 65.63 7.08 -73.24
N GLU A 735 65.09 8.31 -73.24
CA GLU A 735 64.54 8.92 -74.45
C GLU A 735 65.55 9.02 -75.60
N SER A 736 66.83 9.28 -75.29
CA SER A 736 67.93 9.31 -76.27
C SER A 736 68.22 7.93 -76.88
N GLU A 737 68.19 6.87 -76.08
CA GLU A 737 68.38 5.49 -76.52
C GLU A 737 67.18 5.01 -77.35
N ARG A 738 65.96 5.33 -76.90
CA ARG A 738 64.72 5.03 -77.62
C ARG A 738 64.71 5.67 -79.00
N LYS A 739 65.04 6.96 -79.10
CA LYS A 739 65.10 7.67 -80.37
C LYS A 739 66.14 7.07 -81.32
N THR A 740 67.33 6.74 -80.80
CA THR A 740 68.39 6.07 -81.58
C THR A 740 67.91 4.72 -82.13
N LEU A 741 67.18 3.96 -81.31
CA LEU A 741 66.60 2.68 -81.71
C LEU A 741 65.47 2.85 -82.74
N GLU A 742 64.59 3.83 -82.56
CA GLU A 742 63.52 4.18 -83.51
C GLU A 742 64.09 4.54 -84.88
N ASP A 743 65.11 5.41 -84.92
CA ASP A 743 65.78 5.82 -86.15
C ASP A 743 66.45 4.61 -86.85
N LEU A 744 67.08 3.72 -86.08
CA LEU A 744 67.71 2.51 -86.61
C LEU A 744 66.70 1.50 -87.14
N MET A 745 65.61 1.23 -86.42
CA MET A 745 64.54 0.33 -86.87
C MET A 745 63.80 0.89 -88.09
N LYS A 746 63.58 2.21 -88.14
CA LYS A 746 63.03 2.88 -89.32
C LYS A 746 63.95 2.72 -90.53
N LYS A 747 65.25 2.99 -90.37
CA LYS A 747 66.25 2.79 -91.42
C LYS A 747 66.28 1.34 -91.94
N LEU A 748 66.13 0.35 -91.06
CA LEU A 748 66.05 -1.07 -91.44
C LEU A 748 64.73 -1.39 -92.16
N SER A 749 63.61 -0.79 -91.76
CA SER A 749 62.30 -1.01 -92.40
C SER A 749 62.22 -0.48 -93.83
N GLU A 750 63.05 0.52 -94.19
CA GLU A 750 63.11 1.09 -95.53
C GLU A 750 63.98 0.27 -96.51
N LYS A 751 64.77 -0.69 -95.98
CA LYS A 751 65.59 -1.61 -96.79
C LYS A 751 64.79 -2.81 -97.25
N SER A 752 65.02 -3.25 -98.49
CA SER A 752 64.59 -4.59 -98.92
C SER A 752 65.53 -5.66 -98.33
N VAL A 753 65.04 -6.89 -98.21
CA VAL A 753 65.82 -8.01 -97.64
C VAL A 753 67.13 -8.24 -98.42
N SER A 754 67.14 -8.00 -99.74
CA SER A 754 68.34 -8.12 -100.58
C SER A 754 69.41 -7.07 -100.31
N GLN A 755 69.07 -5.96 -99.64
CA GLN A 755 70.00 -4.89 -99.26
C GLN A 755 70.66 -5.13 -97.89
N VAL A 756 70.28 -6.20 -97.19
CA VAL A 756 70.90 -6.62 -95.91
C VAL A 756 72.12 -7.49 -96.21
N ASN A 757 73.27 -6.82 -96.40
CA ASN A 757 74.54 -7.47 -96.74
C ASN A 757 75.25 -8.08 -95.53
N ASP A 758 75.05 -7.52 -94.32
CA ASP A 758 75.55 -8.05 -93.06
C ASP A 758 74.50 -7.92 -91.95
N MET A 759 74.76 -8.57 -90.81
CA MET A 759 73.85 -8.57 -89.66
C MET A 759 74.18 -7.49 -88.62
N LYS A 760 75.08 -6.54 -88.90
CA LYS A 760 75.58 -5.59 -87.90
C LYS A 760 74.50 -4.63 -87.41
N GLU A 761 73.78 -3.98 -88.32
CA GLU A 761 72.69 -3.06 -87.99
C GLU A 761 71.52 -3.78 -87.31
N LEU A 762 71.22 -5.02 -87.73
CA LEU A 762 70.21 -5.86 -87.08
C LEU A 762 70.61 -6.25 -85.64
N ASN A 763 71.86 -6.69 -85.44
CA ASN A 763 72.38 -6.97 -84.10
C ASN A 763 72.37 -5.73 -83.20
N GLN A 764 72.59 -4.54 -83.76
CA GLN A 764 72.46 -3.27 -83.02
C GLN A 764 71.00 -2.97 -82.66
N ALA A 765 70.06 -3.16 -83.59
CA ALA A 765 68.63 -2.91 -83.37
C ALA A 765 67.99 -3.89 -82.37
N PHE A 766 68.51 -5.11 -82.27
CA PHE A 766 68.04 -6.13 -81.33
C PHE A 766 68.97 -6.33 -80.13
N ALA A 767 69.98 -5.47 -79.93
CA ALA A 767 71.05 -5.70 -78.94
C ALA A 767 70.52 -5.96 -77.53
N LYS A 768 69.53 -5.17 -77.07
CA LYS A 768 68.95 -5.30 -75.72
C LYS A 768 68.09 -6.55 -75.57
N GLN A 769 67.38 -6.94 -76.62
CA GLN A 769 66.58 -8.16 -76.65
C GLN A 769 67.48 -9.39 -76.66
N LEU A 770 68.58 -9.36 -77.43
CA LEU A 770 69.59 -10.40 -77.45
C LEU A 770 70.31 -10.53 -76.10
N GLU A 771 70.64 -9.41 -75.45
CA GLU A 771 71.19 -9.39 -74.08
C GLU A 771 70.20 -9.99 -73.07
N ALA A 772 68.89 -9.73 -73.23
CA ALA A 772 67.85 -10.24 -72.33
C ALA A 772 67.64 -11.75 -72.43
N LEU A 773 68.04 -12.39 -73.54
CA LEU A 773 68.05 -13.86 -73.68
C LEU A 773 69.14 -14.53 -72.83
N VAL A 774 70.11 -13.77 -72.34
CA VAL A 774 71.19 -14.25 -71.46
C VAL A 774 70.96 -13.74 -70.03
N PRO A 775 71.09 -14.60 -69.01
CA PRO A 775 71.01 -14.20 -67.61
C PRO A 775 72.01 -13.09 -67.29
N GLU A 776 71.61 -12.11 -66.48
CA GLU A 776 72.46 -10.94 -66.18
C GLU A 776 73.86 -11.33 -65.68
N VAL A 777 73.94 -12.32 -64.79
CA VAL A 777 75.18 -12.87 -64.23
C VAL A 777 76.11 -13.53 -65.26
N LEU A 778 75.60 -13.82 -66.46
CA LEU A 778 76.30 -14.47 -67.57
C LEU A 778 76.57 -13.56 -68.77
N ARG A 779 76.03 -12.34 -68.83
CA ARG A 779 76.14 -11.46 -70.02
C ARG A 779 77.57 -11.07 -70.41
N ASN A 780 78.51 -11.13 -69.47
CA ASN A 780 79.94 -10.89 -69.75
C ASN A 780 80.64 -12.10 -70.39
N THR A 781 80.03 -13.28 -70.30
CA THR A 781 80.58 -14.54 -70.81
C THR A 781 79.82 -15.00 -72.04
N PHE A 782 78.50 -14.98 -72.02
CA PHE A 782 77.63 -15.48 -73.08
C PHE A 782 76.94 -14.35 -73.83
N LYS A 783 76.78 -14.53 -75.14
CA LYS A 783 76.09 -13.58 -76.01
C LYS A 783 75.32 -14.29 -77.11
N PHE A 784 74.06 -13.89 -77.29
CA PHE A 784 73.31 -14.18 -78.51
C PHE A 784 73.59 -13.11 -79.58
N GLU A 785 73.71 -13.56 -80.82
CA GLU A 785 73.77 -12.68 -82.00
C GLU A 785 72.93 -13.24 -83.13
N LEU A 786 72.48 -12.35 -84.01
CA LEU A 786 71.81 -12.69 -85.25
C LEU A 786 72.86 -12.99 -86.32
N ILE A 787 72.78 -14.18 -86.91
CA ILE A 787 73.54 -14.55 -88.12
C ILE A 787 72.58 -14.79 -89.28
N LYS A 788 73.09 -14.65 -90.51
CA LYS A 788 72.32 -14.88 -91.72
C LYS A 788 72.14 -16.38 -91.93
N ASN A 789 70.92 -16.83 -92.21
CA ASN A 789 70.67 -18.21 -92.62
C ASN A 789 71.09 -18.38 -94.09
N THR A 790 72.17 -19.09 -94.35
CA THR A 790 72.73 -19.27 -95.72
C THR A 790 72.09 -20.40 -96.49
N ASP A 791 71.32 -21.27 -95.83
CA ASP A 791 70.77 -22.50 -96.41
C ASP A 791 69.41 -22.29 -97.12
N LEU A 792 68.82 -21.10 -97.02
CA LEU A 792 67.45 -20.83 -97.47
C LEU A 792 67.40 -19.56 -98.31
N SER A 793 67.09 -19.69 -99.60
CA SER A 793 66.82 -18.56 -100.49
C SER A 793 65.60 -17.77 -100.00
N VAL A 794 65.75 -16.44 -99.97
CA VAL A 794 64.70 -15.48 -99.62
C VAL A 794 63.46 -15.74 -100.47
N ALA A 795 62.41 -16.31 -99.86
CA ALA A 795 61.11 -16.50 -100.49
C ALA A 795 60.02 -16.07 -99.51
N ASN A 796 59.01 -15.37 -100.03
CA ASN A 796 57.79 -15.00 -99.31
C ASN A 796 57.15 -16.28 -98.76
N LEU A 797 57.21 -16.46 -97.44
CA LEU A 797 56.70 -17.66 -96.77
C LEU A 797 55.24 -17.47 -96.37
N GLU A 798 54.44 -18.49 -96.66
CA GLU A 798 53.10 -18.66 -96.09
C GLU A 798 53.23 -18.74 -94.56
N GLY A 799 52.52 -17.84 -93.85
CA GLY A 799 52.56 -17.70 -92.39
C GLY A 799 53.00 -16.31 -91.88
N ASN A 800 53.44 -15.41 -92.76
CA ASN A 800 53.72 -14.02 -92.39
C ASN A 800 52.43 -13.30 -91.94
N THR A 801 52.40 -12.80 -90.70
CA THR A 801 51.28 -12.01 -90.16
C THR A 801 51.15 -10.63 -90.81
N ASP A 802 52.19 -10.16 -91.53
CA ASP A 802 52.27 -8.84 -92.15
C ASP A 802 52.60 -8.99 -93.65
N LYS A 803 51.58 -9.35 -94.44
CA LYS A 803 51.71 -9.68 -95.89
C LYS A 803 52.29 -8.53 -96.74
N ASP A 804 52.27 -7.31 -96.21
CA ASP A 804 52.73 -6.09 -96.89
C ASP A 804 54.19 -5.72 -96.53
N LYS A 805 54.92 -6.61 -95.82
CA LYS A 805 56.32 -6.38 -95.41
C LYS A 805 57.24 -7.56 -95.75
N GLY A 806 58.46 -7.24 -96.17
CA GLY A 806 59.53 -8.22 -96.40
C GLY A 806 59.96 -8.89 -95.10
N SER A 807 60.41 -10.15 -95.21
CA SER A 807 60.88 -10.97 -94.09
C SER A 807 62.24 -11.62 -94.38
N LEU A 808 63.12 -11.61 -93.37
CA LEU A 808 64.45 -12.21 -93.40
C LEU A 808 64.52 -13.40 -92.45
N ARG A 809 64.91 -14.57 -92.96
CA ARG A 809 65.29 -15.71 -92.11
C ARG A 809 66.68 -15.47 -91.52
N ALA A 810 66.76 -15.50 -90.19
CA ALA A 810 67.99 -15.36 -89.43
C ALA A 810 68.12 -16.52 -88.44
N GLN A 811 69.29 -16.65 -87.83
CA GLN A 811 69.51 -17.58 -86.73
C GLN A 811 70.04 -16.83 -85.51
N LEU A 812 69.55 -17.19 -84.33
CA LEU A 812 70.12 -16.79 -83.04
C LEU A 812 71.29 -17.72 -82.73
N LEU A 813 72.50 -17.20 -82.83
CA LEU A 813 73.72 -17.92 -82.49
C LEU A 813 74.16 -17.57 -81.07
N LEU A 814 74.36 -18.57 -80.23
CA LEU A 814 74.99 -18.40 -78.93
C LEU A 814 76.51 -18.49 -79.08
N SER A 815 77.21 -17.59 -78.42
CA SER A 815 78.66 -17.62 -78.26
C SER A 815 79.03 -17.46 -76.79
N SER A 816 80.22 -17.92 -76.41
CA SER A 816 80.83 -17.57 -75.14
C SER A 816 82.28 -17.14 -75.31
N THR A 817 82.68 -16.05 -74.66
CA THR A 817 84.08 -15.62 -74.63
C THR A 817 84.63 -15.75 -73.21
N SER A 818 85.72 -16.49 -73.07
CA SER A 818 86.47 -16.62 -71.81
C SER A 818 87.96 -16.57 -72.12
N GLU A 819 88.72 -15.81 -71.32
CA GLU A 819 90.19 -15.73 -71.44
C GLU A 819 90.69 -15.44 -72.87
N GLY A 820 89.95 -14.62 -73.63
CA GLY A 820 90.29 -14.24 -75.01
C GLY A 820 89.91 -15.25 -76.09
N THR A 821 89.36 -16.41 -75.73
CA THR A 821 88.87 -17.42 -76.69
C THR A 821 87.35 -17.37 -76.82
N THR A 822 86.84 -17.23 -78.04
CA THR A 822 85.40 -17.31 -78.33
C THR A 822 85.03 -18.69 -78.84
N LYS A 823 84.08 -19.33 -78.16
CA LYS A 823 83.40 -20.54 -78.59
C LYS A 823 82.02 -20.21 -79.14
N TYR A 824 81.59 -20.94 -80.15
CA TYR A 824 80.26 -20.86 -80.75
C TYR A 824 79.53 -22.18 -80.53
N TYR A 825 78.25 -22.10 -80.21
CA TYR A 825 77.42 -23.26 -79.88
C TYR A 825 76.40 -23.49 -81.00
N SER A 826 76.56 -24.60 -81.70
CA SER A 826 75.72 -24.99 -82.83
C SER A 826 74.57 -25.87 -82.36
N LEU A 827 73.33 -25.50 -82.72
CA LEU A 827 72.16 -26.35 -82.61
C LEU A 827 72.08 -27.24 -83.86
N LYS A 828 72.17 -28.56 -83.71
CA LYS A 828 72.17 -29.48 -84.85
C LYS A 828 70.82 -29.46 -85.59
N VAL A 829 70.85 -29.21 -86.90
CA VAL A 829 69.66 -29.11 -87.76
C VAL A 829 68.84 -30.40 -87.70
N GLY A 830 67.52 -30.25 -87.48
CA GLY A 830 66.57 -31.37 -87.39
C GLY A 830 66.29 -31.87 -85.98
N SER A 831 66.92 -31.30 -84.96
CA SER A 831 66.62 -31.62 -83.57
C SER A 831 65.67 -30.59 -82.96
N ASP A 832 64.62 -31.08 -82.29
CA ASP A 832 63.64 -30.24 -81.58
C ASP A 832 64.37 -29.36 -80.58
N ILE A 833 63.97 -28.09 -80.41
CA ILE A 833 64.56 -27.18 -79.42
C ILE A 833 64.59 -27.79 -78.01
N GLU A 834 63.68 -28.73 -77.71
CA GLU A 834 63.62 -29.46 -76.43
C GLU A 834 64.67 -30.57 -76.29
N THR A 835 65.00 -31.25 -77.39
CA THR A 835 65.85 -32.46 -77.40
C THR A 835 67.17 -32.26 -78.15
N GLY A 836 67.40 -31.05 -78.65
CA GLY A 836 68.52 -30.72 -79.51
C GLY A 836 69.88 -30.87 -78.86
N LEU A 837 70.80 -31.48 -79.62
CA LEU A 837 72.20 -31.57 -79.24
C LEU A 837 72.92 -30.28 -79.62
N ILE A 838 73.70 -29.77 -78.66
CA ILE A 838 74.49 -28.55 -78.80
C ILE A 838 75.95 -28.95 -78.91
N GLU A 839 76.56 -28.60 -80.03
CA GLU A 839 77.98 -28.87 -80.32
C GLU A 839 78.78 -27.57 -80.21
N GLU A 840 79.98 -27.61 -79.63
CA GLU A 840 80.87 -26.45 -79.53
C GLU A 840 81.93 -26.44 -80.64
N THR A 841 82.28 -25.25 -81.14
CA THR A 841 83.40 -25.04 -82.08
C THR A 841 83.97 -23.63 -81.93
N THR A 842 85.21 -23.42 -82.37
CA THR A 842 85.82 -22.08 -82.48
C THR A 842 85.59 -21.43 -83.84
N ASP A 843 85.08 -22.19 -84.83
CA ASP A 843 84.79 -21.69 -86.17
C ASP A 843 83.32 -21.24 -86.31
N LYS A 844 83.11 -19.93 -86.37
CA LYS A 844 81.78 -19.31 -86.55
C LYS A 844 81.10 -19.68 -87.87
N THR A 845 81.85 -20.07 -88.90
CA THR A 845 81.27 -20.39 -90.21
C THR A 845 80.65 -21.78 -90.27
N ALA A 846 80.99 -22.64 -89.29
CA ALA A 846 80.53 -24.02 -89.21
C ALA A 846 79.30 -24.23 -88.31
N VAL A 847 78.78 -23.18 -87.67
CA VAL A 847 77.68 -23.27 -86.68
C VAL A 847 76.34 -22.87 -87.26
N LYS A 848 75.28 -23.49 -86.72
CA LYS A 848 73.89 -23.13 -86.99
C LYS A 848 73.18 -22.80 -85.68
N GLY A 849 72.46 -21.69 -85.67
CA GLY A 849 71.72 -21.23 -84.49
C GLY A 849 70.24 -21.62 -84.51
N TYR A 850 69.46 -21.07 -83.57
CA TYR A 850 68.00 -21.23 -83.55
C TYR A 850 67.34 -20.35 -84.61
N GLU A 851 66.57 -20.95 -85.51
CA GLU A 851 65.95 -20.23 -86.62
C GLU A 851 64.84 -19.28 -86.15
N ILE A 852 64.89 -18.06 -86.67
CA ILE A 852 63.85 -17.04 -86.47
C ILE A 852 63.55 -16.34 -87.80
N THR A 853 62.38 -15.71 -87.90
CA THR A 853 62.00 -14.90 -89.07
C THR A 853 61.77 -13.48 -88.63
N ILE A 854 62.63 -12.55 -89.06
CA ILE A 854 62.50 -11.11 -88.77
C ILE A 854 61.66 -10.47 -89.89
N SER A 855 60.57 -9.81 -89.54
CA SER A 855 59.64 -9.15 -90.46
C SER A 855 59.65 -7.64 -90.26
N GLY A 856 59.33 -6.89 -91.31
CA GLY A 856 59.25 -5.42 -91.24
C GLY A 856 60.05 -4.68 -92.30
N PHE A 857 60.76 -5.40 -93.15
CA PHE A 857 61.53 -4.84 -94.26
C PHE A 857 60.60 -4.34 -95.37
N LYS A 858 61.14 -3.52 -96.27
CA LYS A 858 60.46 -3.13 -97.51
C LYS A 858 60.35 -4.35 -98.42
N VAL A 859 59.18 -4.53 -99.04
CA VAL A 859 58.93 -5.57 -100.05
C VAL A 859 59.76 -5.30 -101.31
#